data_AF-A0A9P5C296-F1
#
_entry.id   AF-A0A9P5C296-F1
#
_cell.length_a   1.000
_cell.length_b   1.000
_cell.length_c   1.000
_cell.angle_alpha   90.00
_cell.angle_beta   90.00
_cell.angle_gamma   90.00
#
_symmetry.space_group_name_H-M   'P 1'
#
loop_
_entity.id
_entity.type
_entity.pdbx_description
1 polymer ?
#
loop_
_entity_poly.entity_id
_entity_poly.type
_entity_poly.pdbx_seq_one_letter_code
_entity_poly.pdbx_strand_id
1 'polypeptide(L)'
;MSFYKLVCLASLAATTAAHFIVPNDDQNMSGIVVNGIPSSVREKYMRLANEALFEQSGPCPFAAYGTIIVNHTSDEVVCRGANFRTGDPTIHGEISAINACTAVFAARNMTASEIFAAWADLSIYTNAESCPMCASAIRWAGFKEYIYGTTIQHNYNAGWGVITMSSYDVFQQTRQLPGYQTIMLGQILTNETDPLFSWQYNENARGEFFGDDLAYMIWLHVWRSAELRHPIAPSVLTDGTLRLTYNVLVIPKYKKEAITSIRIDSIGLNSFYLKMQSLFVVLWFLIAVALYVFNKLVLQRGKTKLPLPPGPKGLPLVGNVSDLPPPGKEEYLHWLELKNAYGPISSLTVFGQTIVIIHDRNMAVELMDKRSVIHSGRPVMPFGNSCGWEDAMGAQQNNASFRGQRKHVFQQVGTKSSVAKYWPLQEVVVGRFLSRANKDNGKNLLKHVQTEAAELILKVTYGYTTEAHGADPLVELVDQVMEEFSQAYVSGKWAVDLIPALMHLPEWFPGTGWKQTAKAWNKNMTKCTNIPFEYAKSHKGRSDDVSFVSKALAQGDVEKGGLSPLDLDWIKLAAVSLYTGGADTTVNTMYSFFLAMAMHPNVQTKAHAELDALLGSNPTRLPTFGDRPQLPYISLIVEEAQRWHPVAPMGLPHRADKEDTIAGFHIPKDAVLMPALWWYTRDPVVYHDAETFKPERFEEPYNEPYASNVTFGFGRRRCPGYLFADASLFLIMAQSLAVFDIKPGVDDAGMEVKLEHGFSAGVIARPTPFDVRLLPRSATHENLIESTVEKHGSEQSGAEVIRKMMEAQA
;
A
#
# COMPACT_ATOMS: atom_id res chain seq x y z
N MET A 1 -1.29 -44.89 36.18
CA MET A 1 0.17 -45.09 36.26
C MET A 1 0.61 -45.63 34.91
N SER A 2 1.62 -45.01 34.29
CA SER A 2 2.21 -45.39 32.99
C SER A 2 1.42 -45.05 31.72
N PHE A 3 1.93 -44.06 30.97
CA PHE A 3 2.11 -44.05 29.49
C PHE A 3 2.69 -42.69 29.01
N TYR A 4 2.75 -41.68 29.89
CA TYR A 4 3.28 -40.34 29.58
C TYR A 4 4.77 -40.12 29.89
N LYS A 5 5.51 -41.18 30.26
CA LYS A 5 6.92 -41.09 30.71
C LYS A 5 7.96 -41.65 29.72
N LEU A 6 7.61 -41.92 28.46
CA LEU A 6 8.54 -42.52 27.49
C LEU A 6 8.73 -41.75 26.17
N VAL A 7 8.60 -40.42 26.18
CA VAL A 7 9.15 -39.57 25.09
C VAL A 7 9.94 -38.37 25.66
N CYS A 8 10.57 -38.57 26.82
CA CYS A 8 11.66 -37.71 27.32
C CYS A 8 12.98 -38.44 27.09
N LEU A 9 13.54 -38.35 25.88
CA LEU A 9 14.98 -38.52 25.58
C LEU A 9 15.25 -38.31 24.08
N ALA A 10 15.09 -37.07 23.63
CA ALA A 10 15.85 -36.51 22.51
C ALA A 10 15.73 -34.99 22.57
N SER A 11 16.87 -34.29 22.50
CA SER A 11 17.08 -32.82 22.50
C SER A 11 17.24 -32.12 23.86
N LEU A 12 18.36 -32.47 24.52
CA LEU A 12 19.14 -31.54 25.34
C LEU A 12 20.16 -30.86 24.40
N ALA A 13 19.86 -29.66 23.90
CA ALA A 13 20.83 -28.66 23.45
C ALA A 13 20.10 -27.42 22.89
N ALA A 14 20.50 -26.24 23.39
CA ALA A 14 20.25 -24.90 22.84
C ALA A 14 18.86 -24.27 23.04
N THR A 15 18.40 -24.14 24.29
CA THR A 15 17.80 -22.86 24.74
C THR A 15 18.90 -21.99 25.33
N THR A 16 19.71 -21.41 24.47
CA THR A 16 20.28 -20.09 24.74
C THR A 16 19.43 -19.15 23.91
N ALA A 17 18.62 -18.33 24.57
CA ALA A 17 18.26 -17.05 24.00
C ALA A 17 19.59 -16.43 23.55
N ALA A 18 19.79 -16.33 22.23
CA ALA A 18 20.81 -15.45 21.71
C ALA A 18 20.36 -14.05 22.13
N HIS A 19 20.79 -13.65 23.33
CA HIS A 19 21.28 -12.30 23.50
C HIS A 19 22.22 -12.12 22.33
N PHE A 20 21.78 -11.37 21.32
CA PHE A 20 22.75 -10.65 20.53
C PHE A 20 23.43 -9.73 21.54
N ILE A 21 24.51 -10.24 22.12
CA ILE A 21 25.56 -9.41 22.67
C ILE A 21 26.03 -8.66 21.42
N VAL A 22 25.54 -7.43 21.28
CA VAL A 22 26.11 -6.45 20.36
C VAL A 22 27.59 -6.37 20.77
N PRO A 23 28.54 -6.71 19.89
CA PRO A 23 29.95 -6.59 20.21
C PRO A 23 30.29 -5.12 20.36
N ASN A 24 30.25 -4.66 21.61
CA ASN A 24 31.09 -3.67 22.26
C ASN A 24 31.66 -2.56 21.36
N ASP A 25 31.09 -1.35 21.46
CA ASP A 25 31.88 -0.12 21.41
C ASP A 25 31.64 0.74 22.68
N ASP A 26 31.39 0.07 23.81
CA ASP A 26 31.25 0.67 25.14
C ASP A 26 32.62 1.08 25.72
N GLN A 27 33.54 1.60 24.91
CA GLN A 27 34.76 2.17 25.45
C GLN A 27 34.43 3.50 26.12
N ASN A 28 34.54 3.53 27.45
CA ASN A 28 34.44 4.75 28.20
C ASN A 28 35.62 5.66 27.81
N MET A 29 35.32 6.67 27.00
CA MET A 29 36.31 7.63 26.52
C MET A 29 36.42 8.87 27.43
N SER A 30 35.81 8.83 28.62
CA SER A 30 36.02 9.87 29.64
C SER A 30 37.50 9.96 30.02
N GLY A 31 38.00 11.19 30.15
CA GLY A 31 39.42 11.44 30.46
C GLY A 31 40.38 11.42 29.27
N ILE A 32 39.95 11.05 28.05
CA ILE A 32 40.83 11.03 26.87
C ILE A 32 40.97 12.43 26.27
N VAL A 33 42.21 12.84 25.97
CA VAL A 33 42.52 14.07 25.22
C VAL A 33 42.52 13.75 23.73
N VAL A 34 41.56 14.31 22.99
CA VAL A 34 41.43 14.16 21.53
C VAL A 34 41.39 15.54 20.89
N ASN A 35 42.14 15.74 19.79
CA ASN A 35 42.32 17.02 19.10
C ASN A 35 42.87 18.16 19.98
N GLY A 36 43.67 17.83 21.00
CA GLY A 36 44.24 18.82 21.92
C GLY A 36 43.23 19.46 22.89
N ILE A 37 41.98 18.97 22.91
CA ILE A 37 40.92 19.45 23.82
C ILE A 37 40.96 18.62 25.11
N PRO A 38 41.20 19.23 26.29
CA PRO A 38 41.22 18.52 27.57
C PRO A 38 39.87 17.90 27.94
N SER A 39 39.88 16.80 28.69
CA SER A 39 38.66 16.14 29.17
C SER A 39 37.77 17.08 30.00
N SER A 40 38.37 17.94 30.82
CA SER A 40 37.65 18.96 31.61
C SER A 40 36.86 19.95 30.76
N VAL A 41 37.33 20.25 29.54
CA VAL A 41 36.61 21.09 28.58
C VAL A 41 35.44 20.33 27.98
N ARG A 42 35.60 19.04 27.67
CA ARG A 42 34.50 18.20 27.18
C ARG A 42 33.41 18.00 28.23
N GLU A 43 33.79 17.81 29.49
CA GLU A 43 32.84 17.74 30.61
C GLU A 43 32.10 19.07 30.81
N LYS A 44 32.79 20.22 30.71
CA LYS A 44 32.15 21.55 30.72
C LYS A 44 31.04 21.62 29.68
N TYR A 45 31.33 21.25 28.42
CA TYR A 45 30.34 21.31 27.34
C TYR A 45 29.24 20.25 27.48
N MET A 46 29.53 19.06 28.01
CA MET A 46 28.50 18.06 28.30
C MET A 46 27.51 18.54 29.37
N ARG A 47 27.99 19.24 30.42
CA ARG A 47 27.10 19.88 31.41
C ARG A 47 26.22 20.96 30.79
N LEU A 48 26.75 21.75 29.86
CA LEU A 48 25.95 22.72 29.10
C LEU A 48 24.89 22.04 28.19
N ALA A 49 25.16 20.82 27.69
CA ALA A 49 24.14 20.02 27.00
C ALA A 49 23.03 19.54 27.94
N ASN A 50 23.37 19.17 29.18
CA ASN A 50 22.38 18.89 30.21
C ASN A 50 21.55 20.13 30.58
N GLU A 51 22.17 21.30 30.70
CA GLU A 51 21.46 22.56 30.98
C GLU A 51 20.48 22.92 29.85
N ALA A 52 20.89 22.77 28.59
CA ALA A 52 20.05 23.04 27.42
C ALA A 52 18.74 22.23 27.43
N LEU A 53 18.76 21.01 28.00
CA LEU A 53 17.56 20.21 28.19
C LEU A 53 16.54 20.95 29.08
N PHE A 54 16.96 21.43 30.24
CA PHE A 54 16.07 22.06 31.22
C PHE A 54 15.62 23.46 30.78
N GLU A 55 16.49 24.22 30.14
CA GLU A 55 16.17 25.54 29.57
C GLU A 55 15.01 25.46 28.58
N GLN A 56 14.96 24.40 27.76
CA GLN A 56 13.98 24.28 26.67
C GLN A 56 12.78 23.38 27.02
N SER A 57 12.95 22.41 27.93
CA SER A 57 11.93 21.38 28.23
C SER A 57 11.31 21.50 29.62
N GLY A 58 11.79 22.41 30.47
CA GLY A 58 11.28 22.63 31.83
C GLY A 58 11.86 21.65 32.88
N PRO A 59 11.35 21.68 34.13
CA PRO A 59 11.95 20.97 35.26
C PRO A 59 11.75 19.45 35.23
N CYS A 60 10.85 18.93 34.40
CA CYS A 60 10.56 17.49 34.29
C CYS A 60 10.51 17.06 32.81
N PRO A 61 11.67 17.01 32.11
CA PRO A 61 11.72 16.71 30.69
C PRO A 61 11.39 15.24 30.41
N PHE A 62 10.33 14.99 29.64
CA PHE A 62 10.06 13.68 29.06
C PHE A 62 10.86 13.54 27.75
N ALA A 63 11.63 12.45 27.59
CA ALA A 63 12.63 12.25 26.54
C ALA A 63 13.82 13.23 26.65
N ALA A 64 14.67 12.99 27.65
CA ALA A 64 15.71 13.87 28.18
C ALA A 64 16.91 14.18 27.25
N TYR A 65 16.72 14.34 25.94
CA TYR A 65 17.80 14.65 25.00
C TYR A 65 18.07 16.16 24.92
N GLY A 66 19.18 16.60 25.51
CA GLY A 66 19.73 17.95 25.40
C GLY A 66 20.98 17.95 24.52
N THR A 67 21.09 18.96 23.66
CA THR A 67 22.16 19.03 22.66
C THR A 67 22.68 20.45 22.50
N ILE A 68 23.99 20.59 22.35
CA ILE A 68 24.64 21.85 21.98
C ILE A 68 25.62 21.64 20.82
N ILE A 69 25.87 22.71 20.07
CA ILE A 69 26.87 22.76 19.01
C ILE A 69 27.91 23.82 19.38
N VAL A 70 29.17 23.44 19.32
CA VAL A 70 30.30 24.18 19.90
C VAL A 70 31.36 24.42 18.83
N ASN A 71 31.93 25.62 18.85
CA ASN A 71 33.17 25.91 18.16
C ASN A 71 34.32 25.93 19.19
N HIS A 72 35.14 24.88 19.17
CA HIS A 72 36.26 24.77 20.11
C HIS A 72 37.38 25.77 19.87
N THR A 73 37.51 26.33 18.65
CA THR A 73 38.52 27.34 18.34
C THR A 73 38.18 28.68 19.00
N SER A 74 36.89 29.02 19.11
CA SER A 74 36.41 30.26 19.75
C SER A 74 35.90 30.10 21.18
N ASP A 75 35.91 28.87 21.73
CA ASP A 75 35.30 28.51 23.03
C ASP A 75 33.83 28.99 23.15
N GLU A 76 33.06 28.90 22.05
CA GLU A 76 31.69 29.41 21.94
C GLU A 76 30.67 28.27 21.77
N VAL A 77 29.57 28.32 22.52
CA VAL A 77 28.36 27.54 22.21
C VAL A 77 27.59 28.28 21.13
N VAL A 78 27.61 27.75 19.91
CA VAL A 78 26.96 28.36 18.76
C VAL A 78 25.43 28.21 18.88
N CYS A 79 24.96 27.02 19.28
CA CYS A 79 23.53 26.69 19.34
C CYS A 79 23.19 25.68 20.42
N ARG A 80 21.92 25.69 20.84
CA ARG A 80 21.34 24.77 21.82
C ARG A 80 20.03 24.19 21.27
N GLY A 81 19.75 22.95 21.58
CA GLY A 81 18.50 22.27 21.25
C GLY A 81 18.15 21.23 22.30
N ALA A 82 16.87 20.95 22.45
CA ALA A 82 16.37 19.87 23.28
C ALA A 82 15.17 19.20 22.60
N ASN A 83 14.89 17.97 23.02
CA ASN A 83 13.73 17.26 22.53
C ASN A 83 12.43 17.91 23.04
N PHE A 84 11.51 18.21 22.13
CA PHE A 84 10.26 18.88 22.48
C PHE A 84 9.10 18.35 21.65
N ARG A 85 7.91 18.27 22.26
CA ARG A 85 6.69 17.83 21.55
C ARG A 85 6.12 18.95 20.68
N THR A 86 6.62 19.07 19.46
CA THR A 86 6.16 20.05 18.45
C THR A 86 5.11 19.47 17.49
N GLY A 87 4.87 18.15 17.52
CA GLY A 87 4.04 17.45 16.54
C GLY A 87 4.79 17.05 15.26
N ASP A 88 6.03 17.51 15.10
CA ASP A 88 6.97 17.01 14.09
C ASP A 88 7.69 15.77 14.65
N PRO A 89 7.50 14.58 14.07
CA PRO A 89 8.11 13.34 14.57
C PRO A 89 9.63 13.28 14.35
N THR A 90 10.23 14.26 13.67
CA THR A 90 11.67 14.33 13.40
C THR A 90 12.44 15.27 14.35
N ILE A 91 11.72 16.10 15.13
CA ILE A 91 12.32 17.11 16.02
C ILE A 91 12.79 16.44 17.31
N HIS A 92 14.03 15.95 17.28
CA HIS A 92 14.81 15.53 18.44
C HIS A 92 15.79 16.64 18.87
N GLY A 93 16.45 16.49 20.01
CA GLY A 93 17.39 17.50 20.53
C GLY A 93 18.48 17.86 19.53
N GLU A 94 19.02 16.86 18.82
CA GLU A 94 20.08 17.04 17.84
C GLU A 94 19.60 17.77 16.58
N ILE A 95 18.42 17.39 16.07
CA ILE A 95 17.80 18.06 14.92
C ILE A 95 17.41 19.50 15.29
N SER A 96 16.93 19.72 16.51
CA SER A 96 16.59 21.05 17.03
C SER A 96 17.81 21.95 17.10
N ALA A 97 18.95 21.44 17.59
CA ALA A 97 20.20 22.19 17.66
C ALA A 97 20.74 22.53 16.26
N ILE A 98 20.69 21.58 15.31
CA ILE A 98 21.10 21.80 13.91
C ILE A 98 20.24 22.88 13.27
N ASN A 99 18.92 22.81 13.41
CA ASN A 99 17.99 23.82 12.87
C ASN A 99 18.24 25.21 13.48
N ALA A 100 18.49 25.27 14.78
CA ALA A 100 18.85 26.52 15.46
C ALA A 100 20.15 27.13 14.88
N CYS A 101 21.14 26.29 14.57
CA CYS A 101 22.39 26.72 13.94
C CYS A 101 22.22 27.21 12.51
N THR A 102 21.39 26.55 11.71
CA THR A 102 21.05 27.06 10.38
C THR A 102 20.42 28.46 10.47
N ALA A 103 19.55 28.72 11.45
CA ALA A 103 18.98 30.04 11.68
C ALA A 103 20.03 31.09 12.12
N VAL A 104 20.96 30.71 13.01
CA VAL A 104 22.07 31.59 13.44
C VAL A 104 22.97 31.95 12.26
N PHE A 105 23.34 30.98 11.40
CA PHE A 105 24.20 31.26 10.26
C PHE A 105 23.49 32.08 9.17
N ALA A 106 22.19 31.83 8.95
CA ALA A 106 21.38 32.66 8.07
C ALA A 106 21.31 34.11 8.56
N ALA A 107 21.18 34.34 9.88
CA ALA A 107 21.21 35.67 10.48
C ALA A 107 22.58 36.36 10.36
N ARG A 108 23.67 35.60 10.14
CA ARG A 108 25.01 36.11 9.84
C ARG A 108 25.25 36.35 8.35
N ASN A 109 24.20 36.28 7.50
CA ASN A 109 24.26 36.44 6.05
C ASN A 109 25.26 35.50 5.34
N MET A 110 25.53 34.33 5.92
CA MET A 110 26.37 33.32 5.28
C MET A 110 25.62 32.69 4.10
N THR A 111 26.32 32.45 2.99
CA THR A 111 25.80 31.72 1.84
C THR A 111 25.61 30.24 2.17
N ALA A 112 24.77 29.53 1.41
CA ALA A 112 24.55 28.10 1.62
C ALA A 112 25.84 27.27 1.59
N SER A 113 26.80 27.63 0.72
CA SER A 113 28.10 26.96 0.63
C SER A 113 28.98 27.23 1.85
N GLU A 114 28.98 28.46 2.37
CA GLU A 114 29.72 28.82 3.60
C GLU A 114 29.12 28.13 4.83
N ILE A 115 27.79 28.05 4.91
CA ILE A 115 27.08 27.31 5.96
C ILE A 115 27.44 25.83 5.90
N PHE A 116 27.45 25.23 4.70
CA PHE A 116 27.79 23.83 4.53
C PHE A 116 29.24 23.53 4.92
N ALA A 117 30.18 24.43 4.61
CA ALA A 117 31.57 24.30 5.00
C ALA A 117 31.79 24.47 6.51
N ALA A 118 31.04 25.35 7.17
CA ALA A 118 31.22 25.68 8.59
C ALA A 118 30.99 24.49 9.53
N TRP A 119 30.15 23.52 9.17
CA TRP A 119 29.89 22.34 9.99
C TRP A 119 31.15 21.51 10.27
N ALA A 120 32.11 21.50 9.35
CA ALA A 120 33.36 20.77 9.47
C ALA A 120 34.30 21.29 10.57
N ASP A 121 34.05 22.49 11.09
CA ASP A 121 34.79 23.11 12.20
C ASP A 121 34.08 23.00 13.55
N LEU A 122 32.86 22.47 13.57
CA LEU A 122 32.01 22.40 14.75
C LEU A 122 31.96 21.00 15.36
N SER A 123 31.81 20.96 16.67
CA SER A 123 31.59 19.73 17.45
C SER A 123 30.19 19.75 18.04
N ILE A 124 29.48 18.62 17.97
CA ILE A 124 28.15 18.46 18.55
C ILE A 124 28.23 17.60 19.83
N TYR A 125 27.62 18.09 20.91
CA TYR A 125 27.54 17.42 22.21
C TYR A 125 26.08 17.11 22.50
N THR A 126 25.76 15.84 22.74
CA THR A 126 24.43 15.38 23.15
C THR A 126 24.53 14.60 24.45
N ASN A 127 23.59 14.77 25.37
CA ASN A 127 23.68 14.09 26.67
C ASN A 127 23.37 12.59 26.62
N ALA A 128 22.84 12.08 25.50
CA ALA A 128 22.72 10.66 25.21
C ALA A 128 22.98 10.35 23.74
N GLU A 129 23.42 9.14 23.47
CA GLU A 129 23.65 8.62 22.13
C GLU A 129 22.38 8.75 21.28
N SER A 130 22.57 9.30 20.09
CA SER A 130 21.51 9.74 19.20
C SER A 130 20.90 8.56 18.48
N CYS A 131 19.58 8.58 18.29
CA CYS A 131 18.92 7.55 17.49
C CYS A 131 19.46 7.51 16.05
N PRO A 132 19.29 6.40 15.29
CA PRO A 132 19.87 6.26 13.96
C PRO A 132 19.52 7.37 12.96
N MET A 133 18.32 7.95 13.08
CA MET A 133 17.92 9.11 12.27
C MET A 133 18.79 10.34 12.56
N CYS A 134 18.99 10.67 13.84
CA CYS A 134 19.78 11.82 14.27
C CYS A 134 21.27 11.59 14.03
N ALA A 135 21.77 10.38 14.28
CA ALA A 135 23.14 9.99 13.96
C ALA A 135 23.42 10.12 12.44
N SER A 136 22.47 9.70 11.60
CA SER A 136 22.57 9.86 10.14
C SER A 136 22.59 11.34 9.73
N ALA A 137 21.78 12.18 10.38
CA ALA A 137 21.76 13.62 10.12
C ALA A 137 23.08 14.30 10.54
N ILE A 138 23.63 13.94 11.70
CA ILE A 138 24.94 14.41 12.17
C ILE A 138 26.04 14.00 11.19
N ARG A 139 26.03 12.74 10.74
CA ARG A 139 27.00 12.25 9.75
C ARG A 139 26.88 13.00 8.42
N TRP A 140 25.66 13.25 7.96
CA TRP A 140 25.40 13.97 6.72
C TRP A 140 25.79 15.44 6.79
N ALA A 141 25.59 16.09 7.94
CA ALA A 141 25.98 17.49 8.16
C ALA A 141 27.51 17.69 8.16
N GLY A 142 28.28 16.63 8.42
CA GLY A 142 29.74 16.67 8.30
C GLY A 142 30.45 17.31 9.48
N PHE A 143 29.88 17.19 10.69
CA PHE A 143 30.51 17.68 11.93
C PHE A 143 31.94 17.14 12.11
N LYS A 144 32.81 17.96 12.74
CA LYS A 144 34.17 17.56 13.09
C LYS A 144 34.18 16.44 14.12
N GLU A 145 33.38 16.60 15.16
CA GLU A 145 33.27 15.65 16.26
C GLU A 145 31.81 15.46 16.68
N TYR A 146 31.50 14.23 17.07
CA TYR A 146 30.23 13.83 17.66
C TYR A 146 30.48 13.25 19.05
N ILE A 147 30.02 13.95 20.08
CA ILE A 147 30.25 13.61 21.49
C ILE A 147 28.94 13.28 22.17
N TYR A 148 28.88 12.16 22.89
CA TYR A 148 27.69 11.75 23.63
C TYR A 148 27.96 11.21 25.04
N GLY A 149 26.96 11.31 25.91
CA GLY A 149 26.96 10.77 27.28
C GLY A 149 26.41 9.35 27.36
N THR A 150 25.19 9.20 27.86
CA THR A 150 24.49 7.92 28.03
C THR A 150 24.39 7.12 26.73
N THR A 151 24.60 5.80 26.77
CA THR A 151 24.58 4.95 25.57
C THR A 151 23.18 4.45 25.20
N ILE A 152 22.95 4.05 23.94
CA ILE A 152 21.72 3.36 23.52
C ILE A 152 21.52 2.08 24.34
N GLN A 153 22.61 1.36 24.67
CA GLN A 153 22.56 0.14 25.47
C GLN A 153 22.09 0.42 26.91
N HIS A 154 22.56 1.51 27.53
CA HIS A 154 22.07 1.93 28.85
C HIS A 154 20.57 2.23 28.82
N ASN A 155 20.13 3.01 27.84
CA ASN A 155 18.70 3.35 27.68
C ASN A 155 17.84 2.11 27.43
N TYR A 156 18.30 1.19 26.58
CA TYR A 156 17.64 -0.11 26.36
C TYR A 156 17.53 -0.93 27.65
N ASN A 157 18.63 -1.03 28.41
CA ASN A 157 18.67 -1.75 29.68
C ASN A 157 17.78 -1.10 30.76
N ALA A 158 17.62 0.23 30.72
CA ALA A 158 16.72 1.00 31.57
C ALA A 158 15.24 0.87 31.15
N GLY A 159 14.93 0.15 30.07
CA GLY A 159 13.57 -0.13 29.61
C GLY A 159 13.01 0.87 28.59
N TRP A 160 13.84 1.74 28.01
CA TRP A 160 13.40 2.68 26.98
C TRP A 160 13.15 1.98 25.64
N GLY A 161 12.08 2.38 24.95
CA GLY A 161 11.83 2.00 23.56
C GLY A 161 12.78 2.72 22.60
N VAL A 162 14.01 2.21 22.49
CA VAL A 162 15.06 2.74 21.59
C VAL A 162 15.31 1.80 20.42
N ILE A 163 15.71 2.37 19.27
CA ILE A 163 16.24 1.57 18.16
C ILE A 163 17.67 1.17 18.54
N THR A 164 17.95 -0.14 18.57
CA THR A 164 19.21 -0.70 19.09
C THR A 164 20.39 -0.63 18.12
N MET A 165 20.23 0.02 16.95
CA MET A 165 21.33 0.29 16.03
C MET A 165 22.16 1.45 16.59
N SER A 166 23.45 1.21 16.85
CA SER A 166 24.33 2.21 17.45
C SER A 166 24.64 3.35 16.47
N SER A 167 25.04 4.50 17.00
CA SER A 167 25.60 5.57 16.16
C SER A 167 26.86 5.10 15.45
N TYR A 168 27.66 4.24 16.08
CA TYR A 168 28.82 3.63 15.46
C TYR A 168 28.46 2.86 14.19
N ASP A 169 27.45 1.99 14.24
CA ASP A 169 27.00 1.20 13.07
C ASP A 169 26.58 2.11 11.90
N VAL A 170 25.86 3.20 12.21
CA VAL A 170 25.48 4.20 11.21
C VAL A 170 26.70 4.82 10.54
N PHE A 171 27.72 5.21 11.32
CA PHE A 171 28.93 5.83 10.79
C PHE A 171 29.83 4.82 10.04
N GLN A 172 29.84 3.56 10.46
CA GLN A 172 30.56 2.47 9.77
C GLN A 172 29.96 2.18 8.39
N GLN A 173 28.63 2.11 8.29
CA GLN A 173 27.91 1.79 7.04
C GLN A 173 27.85 2.97 6.05
N THR A 174 28.39 4.13 6.43
CA THR A 174 28.35 5.38 5.64
C THR A 174 29.74 5.97 5.38
N ARG A 175 30.81 5.16 5.49
CA ARG A 175 32.20 5.56 5.21
C ARG A 175 32.44 6.04 3.78
N GLN A 176 31.59 5.63 2.83
CA GLN A 176 31.61 6.01 1.42
C GLN A 176 31.14 7.45 1.15
N LEU A 177 30.54 8.14 2.12
CA LEU A 177 30.12 9.52 1.94
C LEU A 177 31.36 10.44 1.79
N PRO A 178 31.46 11.24 0.71
CA PRO A 178 32.59 12.14 0.50
C PRO A 178 32.55 13.28 1.54
N GLY A 179 33.66 13.49 2.25
CA GLY A 179 33.77 14.54 3.28
C GLY A 179 34.71 14.18 4.42
N TYR A 180 34.82 15.09 5.41
CA TYR A 180 35.67 14.96 6.60
C TYR A 180 35.31 13.71 7.44
N GLN A 181 36.31 13.11 8.09
CA GLN A 181 36.09 12.03 9.05
C GLN A 181 35.64 12.63 10.38
N THR A 182 34.36 12.47 10.71
CA THR A 182 33.82 12.84 12.02
C THR A 182 34.37 11.90 13.09
N ILE A 183 34.96 12.45 14.14
CA ILE A 183 35.45 11.67 15.29
C ILE A 183 34.31 11.50 16.29
N MET A 184 34.07 10.26 16.72
CA MET A 184 33.02 9.94 17.69
C MET A 184 33.62 9.70 19.08
N LEU A 185 33.04 10.31 20.12
CA LEU A 185 33.45 10.15 21.52
C LEU A 185 32.21 9.91 22.40
N GLY A 186 32.08 8.69 22.92
CA GLY A 186 30.96 8.28 23.76
C GLY A 186 31.27 8.26 25.26
N GLN A 187 30.22 8.10 26.05
CA GLN A 187 30.28 7.90 27.51
C GLN A 187 30.95 9.05 28.28
N ILE A 188 30.79 10.29 27.80
CA ILE A 188 31.26 11.47 28.53
C ILE A 188 30.25 11.81 29.64
N LEU A 189 30.73 11.81 30.89
CA LEU A 189 29.94 12.23 32.06
C LEU A 189 28.69 11.36 32.31
N THR A 190 28.82 10.04 32.17
CA THR A 190 27.74 9.05 32.42
C THR A 190 27.19 9.11 33.85
N ASN A 191 28.02 9.47 34.82
CA ASN A 191 27.60 9.70 36.21
C ASN A 191 26.54 10.82 36.36
N GLU A 192 26.49 11.80 35.46
CA GLU A 192 25.48 12.86 35.47
C GLU A 192 24.40 12.65 34.40
N THR A 193 24.72 11.99 33.28
CA THR A 193 23.80 11.79 32.15
C THR A 193 22.88 10.57 32.34
N ASP A 194 23.39 9.43 32.83
CA ASP A 194 22.59 8.21 33.01
C ASP A 194 21.40 8.38 33.98
N PRO A 195 21.50 9.15 35.08
CA PRO A 195 20.37 9.46 35.94
C PRO A 195 19.21 10.16 35.20
N LEU A 196 19.50 11.02 34.21
CA LEU A 196 18.48 11.73 33.41
C LEU A 196 17.58 10.78 32.61
N PHE A 197 18.09 9.61 32.26
CA PHE A 197 17.35 8.58 31.53
C PHE A 197 16.84 7.46 32.46
N SER A 198 17.26 7.43 33.72
CA SER A 198 16.89 6.35 34.66
C SER A 198 15.72 6.71 35.59
N TRP A 199 15.51 7.98 35.93
CA TRP A 199 14.51 8.40 36.93
C TRP A 199 13.05 8.01 36.61
N GLN A 200 12.73 7.83 35.32
CA GLN A 200 11.38 7.44 34.88
C GLN A 200 11.08 5.97 35.21
N TYR A 201 12.09 5.10 35.19
CA TYR A 201 11.93 3.65 35.25
C TYR A 201 12.65 2.97 36.44
N ASN A 202 13.44 3.73 37.22
CA ASN A 202 14.13 3.26 38.43
C ASN A 202 13.77 4.13 39.64
N GLU A 203 13.13 3.54 40.66
CA GLU A 203 12.68 4.25 41.88
C GLU A 203 13.84 4.76 42.73
N ASN A 204 15.01 4.10 42.73
CA ASN A 204 16.18 4.51 43.52
C ASN A 204 16.87 5.76 42.93
N ALA A 205 16.78 5.97 41.62
CA ALA A 205 17.32 7.15 40.93
C ALA A 205 16.44 8.41 41.12
N ARG A 206 15.21 8.28 41.64
CA ARG A 206 14.28 9.41 41.86
C ARG A 206 14.63 10.24 43.09
N GLY A 207 15.21 9.63 44.11
CA GLY A 207 15.61 10.30 45.36
C GLY A 207 16.83 11.20 45.21
N GLU A 208 17.76 10.84 44.31
CA GLU A 208 18.97 11.63 44.03
C GLU A 208 18.69 12.85 43.12
N PHE A 209 17.61 12.81 42.32
CA PHE A 209 17.37 13.80 41.26
C PHE A 209 16.43 14.96 41.65
N PHE A 210 15.39 14.73 42.48
CA PHE A 210 14.37 15.77 42.75
C PHE A 210 14.40 16.37 44.16
N GLY A 211 15.06 15.74 45.14
CA GLY A 211 14.98 16.17 46.54
C GLY A 211 13.55 16.10 47.13
N ASP A 212 13.42 16.28 48.44
CA ASP A 212 12.16 16.12 49.20
C ASP A 212 11.13 17.25 48.96
N ASP A 213 10.72 17.52 47.71
CA ASP A 213 9.74 18.57 47.42
C ASP A 213 8.28 18.08 47.48
N LEU A 214 7.57 18.52 48.51
CA LEU A 214 6.22 18.09 48.91
C LEU A 214 5.14 18.39 47.85
N ALA A 215 5.36 19.38 46.98
CA ALA A 215 4.44 19.73 45.90
C ALA A 215 4.36 18.64 44.81
N TYR A 216 5.44 17.88 44.61
CA TYR A 216 5.52 16.80 43.61
C TYR A 216 4.77 15.54 44.06
N MET A 217 4.76 15.25 45.36
CA MET A 217 4.05 14.10 45.95
C MET A 217 2.53 14.18 45.79
N ILE A 218 1.96 15.39 45.73
CA ILE A 218 0.53 15.63 45.56
C ILE A 218 0.10 15.43 44.09
N TRP A 219 0.95 15.80 43.13
CA TRP A 219 0.66 15.60 41.70
C TRP A 219 0.70 14.11 41.30
N LEU A 220 1.61 13.33 41.92
CA LEU A 220 1.77 11.88 41.70
C LEU A 220 0.57 11.04 42.16
N HIS A 221 -0.16 11.46 43.21
CA HIS A 221 -1.35 10.74 43.69
C HIS A 221 -2.53 10.79 42.70
N VAL A 222 -2.58 11.80 41.84
CA VAL A 222 -3.63 11.96 40.83
C VAL A 222 -3.34 11.12 39.57
N TRP A 223 -2.05 10.87 39.27
CA TRP A 223 -1.65 10.11 38.07
C TRP A 223 -1.65 8.59 38.28
N ARG A 224 -1.39 8.09 39.50
CA ARG A 224 -1.37 6.65 39.83
C ARG A 224 -2.73 5.93 39.63
N SER A 225 -3.81 6.65 39.37
CA SER A 225 -5.14 6.09 39.15
C SER A 225 -5.45 5.74 37.68
N ALA A 226 -4.56 6.05 36.72
CA ALA A 226 -4.89 5.97 35.29
C ALA A 226 -4.28 4.79 34.50
N GLU A 227 -3.17 4.16 34.89
CA GLU A 227 -2.60 3.04 34.12
C GLU A 227 -1.92 1.99 35.00
N LEU A 228 -2.55 0.82 35.16
CA LEU A 228 -1.87 -0.41 35.57
C LEU A 228 -2.39 -1.59 34.73
N ARG A 229 -1.55 -2.03 33.79
CA ARG A 229 -1.50 -3.42 33.33
C ARG A 229 -0.03 -3.83 33.28
N HIS A 230 0.40 -4.66 34.24
CA HIS A 230 1.21 -5.84 33.98
C HIS A 230 1.06 -6.84 35.15
N PRO A 231 1.17 -8.15 34.88
CA PRO A 231 0.67 -9.21 35.75
C PRO A 231 1.67 -9.57 36.85
N ILE A 232 1.15 -9.77 38.06
CA ILE A 232 1.86 -10.47 39.13
C ILE A 232 1.71 -11.98 38.87
N ALA A 233 2.82 -12.71 38.90
CA ALA A 233 2.84 -14.17 38.77
C ALA A 233 2.04 -14.84 39.90
N PRO A 234 1.26 -15.90 39.64
CA PRO A 234 0.64 -16.68 40.70
C PRO A 234 1.64 -17.69 41.27
N SER A 235 1.85 -17.66 42.58
CA SER A 235 2.32 -18.82 43.34
C SER A 235 1.12 -19.77 43.57
N VAL A 236 1.25 -21.00 43.08
CA VAL A 236 0.30 -22.09 43.36
C VAL A 236 0.68 -22.71 44.70
N LEU A 237 -0.22 -22.66 45.68
CA LEU A 237 -0.24 -23.60 46.80
C LEU A 237 -1.14 -24.78 46.42
N THR A 238 -0.61 -25.98 46.66
CA THR A 238 -1.21 -27.28 46.38
C THR A 238 -2.19 -27.67 47.49
N ASP A 239 -3.49 -27.57 47.25
CA ASP A 239 -4.52 -28.51 47.78
C ASP A 239 -5.98 -28.20 47.37
N GLY A 240 -6.27 -27.11 46.65
CA GLY A 240 -7.57 -26.98 45.97
C GLY A 240 -8.79 -26.83 46.90
N THR A 241 -8.64 -26.14 48.03
CA THR A 241 -9.78 -25.74 48.87
C THR A 241 -9.86 -24.22 49.06
N LEU A 242 -10.96 -23.61 48.59
CA LEU A 242 -11.25 -22.18 48.74
C LEU A 242 -12.04 -21.96 50.04
N ARG A 243 -11.38 -21.45 51.08
CA ARG A 243 -12.02 -20.97 52.33
C ARG A 243 -12.26 -19.47 52.21
N LEU A 244 -13.52 -19.06 52.08
CA LEU A 244 -13.94 -17.67 52.25
C LEU A 244 -14.16 -17.40 53.74
N THR A 245 -13.32 -16.57 54.34
CA THR A 245 -13.56 -16.03 55.70
C THR A 245 -14.16 -14.63 55.55
N TYR A 246 -15.47 -14.50 55.77
CA TYR A 246 -16.09 -13.20 56.03
C TYR A 246 -15.98 -12.90 57.52
N ASN A 247 -15.35 -11.78 57.89
CA ASN A 247 -15.53 -11.20 59.21
C ASN A 247 -16.82 -10.38 59.18
N VAL A 248 -17.91 -10.96 59.70
CA VAL A 248 -19.11 -10.20 60.10
C VAL A 248 -19.26 -10.36 61.60
N LEU A 249 -19.24 -9.21 62.26
CA LEU A 249 -19.46 -9.05 63.69
C LEU A 249 -20.96 -9.22 63.97
N VAL A 250 -21.35 -10.33 64.60
CA VAL A 250 -22.70 -10.51 65.17
C VAL A 250 -22.60 -11.24 66.51
N ILE A 251 -23.02 -10.58 67.58
CA ILE A 251 -23.39 -11.18 68.88
C ILE A 251 -24.84 -11.69 68.72
N PRO A 252 -25.17 -12.98 68.98
CA PRO A 252 -25.83 -13.28 70.26
C PRO A 252 -25.66 -14.71 70.84
N LYS A 253 -25.71 -14.70 72.18
CA LYS A 253 -26.27 -15.64 73.17
C LYS A 253 -27.21 -16.79 72.68
N TYR A 254 -27.00 -17.96 73.32
CA TYR A 254 -27.88 -19.13 73.59
C TYR A 254 -27.92 -20.37 72.66
N LYS A 255 -27.41 -21.48 73.24
CA LYS A 255 -27.87 -22.89 73.32
C LYS A 255 -28.71 -23.57 72.20
N LYS A 256 -28.14 -24.71 71.78
CA LYS A 256 -28.69 -26.09 71.65
C LYS A 256 -29.71 -26.46 70.55
N GLU A 257 -29.38 -27.62 69.97
CA GLU A 257 -30.22 -28.74 69.50
C GLU A 257 -30.54 -28.88 68.01
N ALA A 258 -30.40 -30.14 67.60
CA ALA A 258 -30.48 -30.70 66.25
C ALA A 258 -31.91 -30.74 65.72
N ILE A 259 -32.10 -30.91 64.39
CA ILE A 259 -33.18 -31.70 63.77
C ILE A 259 -32.94 -31.83 62.25
N THR A 260 -32.80 -33.10 61.84
CA THR A 260 -33.26 -33.83 60.64
C THR A 260 -33.28 -33.23 59.22
N SER A 261 -32.80 -34.07 58.31
CA SER A 261 -32.83 -33.98 56.85
C SER A 261 -34.24 -33.77 56.26
N ILE A 262 -34.32 -32.92 55.23
CA ILE A 262 -35.40 -32.94 54.24
C ILE A 262 -34.77 -33.16 52.87
N ARG A 263 -35.16 -34.26 52.23
CA ARG A 263 -34.85 -34.58 50.83
C ARG A 263 -35.92 -33.89 49.97
N ILE A 264 -35.51 -33.01 49.05
CA ILE A 264 -36.38 -32.49 48.00
C ILE A 264 -35.85 -33.04 46.67
N ASP A 265 -36.71 -33.79 45.99
CA ASP A 265 -36.46 -34.35 44.67
C ASP A 265 -36.26 -33.26 43.63
N SER A 266 -35.37 -33.54 42.66
CA SER A 266 -34.92 -32.62 41.63
C SER A 266 -36.07 -32.09 40.77
N ILE A 267 -36.45 -30.83 40.97
CA ILE A 267 -37.21 -30.05 39.98
C ILE A 267 -36.21 -29.38 39.03
N GLY A 268 -36.42 -29.52 37.73
CA GLY A 268 -35.48 -29.24 36.65
C GLY A 268 -34.85 -27.84 36.66
N LEU A 269 -33.65 -27.74 37.25
CA LEU A 269 -32.83 -26.53 37.27
C LEU A 269 -32.06 -26.30 35.96
N ASN A 270 -31.88 -27.31 35.10
CA ASN A 270 -31.07 -27.16 33.88
C ASN A 270 -31.72 -26.25 32.83
N SER A 271 -33.05 -26.27 32.67
CA SER A 271 -33.72 -25.35 31.72
C SER A 271 -33.73 -23.90 32.21
N PHE A 272 -33.85 -23.70 33.53
CA PHE A 272 -33.91 -22.38 34.14
C PHE A 272 -32.53 -21.71 34.18
N TYR A 273 -31.47 -22.45 34.56
CA TYR A 273 -30.09 -21.94 34.58
C TYR A 273 -29.56 -21.57 33.19
N LEU A 274 -29.84 -22.39 32.16
CA LEU A 274 -29.46 -22.07 30.78
C LEU A 274 -30.18 -20.82 30.28
N LYS A 275 -31.49 -20.69 30.54
CA LYS A 275 -32.28 -19.48 30.19
C LYS A 275 -31.76 -18.24 30.91
N MET A 276 -31.41 -18.35 32.20
CA MET A 276 -30.88 -17.25 33.00
C MET A 276 -29.49 -16.81 32.52
N GLN A 277 -28.60 -17.75 32.19
CA GLN A 277 -27.29 -17.42 31.62
C GLN A 277 -27.41 -16.73 30.26
N SER A 278 -28.30 -17.20 29.38
CA SER A 278 -28.57 -16.50 28.11
C SER A 278 -29.16 -15.10 28.33
N LEU A 279 -30.01 -14.90 29.35
CA LEU A 279 -30.55 -13.58 29.71
C LEU A 279 -29.45 -12.63 30.23
N PHE A 280 -28.52 -13.13 31.05
CA PHE A 280 -27.38 -12.32 31.51
C PHE A 280 -26.42 -11.98 30.36
N VAL A 281 -26.15 -12.91 29.45
CA VAL A 281 -25.31 -12.64 28.26
C VAL A 281 -25.98 -11.59 27.37
N VAL A 282 -27.29 -11.69 27.14
CA VAL A 282 -28.04 -10.68 26.37
C VAL A 282 -28.03 -9.33 27.10
N LEU A 283 -28.23 -9.29 28.43
CA LEU A 283 -28.21 -8.06 29.20
C LEU A 283 -26.82 -7.39 29.20
N TRP A 284 -25.75 -8.16 29.41
CA TRP A 284 -24.37 -7.64 29.33
C TRP A 284 -24.01 -7.19 27.92
N PHE A 285 -24.49 -7.88 26.89
CA PHE A 285 -24.35 -7.43 25.51
C PHE A 285 -25.09 -6.10 25.27
N LEU A 286 -26.33 -5.96 25.76
CA LEU A 286 -27.09 -4.72 25.64
C LEU A 286 -26.44 -3.56 26.42
N ILE A 287 -25.88 -3.83 27.61
CA ILE A 287 -25.14 -2.83 28.40
C ILE A 287 -23.85 -2.43 27.68
N ALA A 288 -23.10 -3.39 27.14
CA ALA A 288 -21.89 -3.12 26.37
C ALA A 288 -22.20 -2.31 25.10
N VAL A 289 -23.28 -2.64 24.39
CA VAL A 289 -23.78 -1.86 23.26
C VAL A 289 -24.18 -0.46 23.72
N ALA A 290 -24.93 -0.31 24.81
CA ALA A 290 -25.36 0.99 25.33
C ALA A 290 -24.17 1.87 25.77
N LEU A 291 -23.16 1.29 26.42
CA LEU A 291 -21.93 1.99 26.80
C LEU A 291 -21.08 2.36 25.58
N TYR A 292 -20.99 1.49 24.58
CA TYR A 292 -20.35 1.79 23.30
C TYR A 292 -21.06 2.92 22.55
N VAL A 293 -22.40 2.87 22.48
CA VAL A 293 -23.27 3.91 21.92
C VAL A 293 -23.06 5.23 22.64
N PHE A 294 -23.08 5.22 23.98
CA PHE A 294 -22.87 6.40 24.80
C PHE A 294 -21.48 7.00 24.57
N ASN A 295 -20.43 6.17 24.50
CA ASN A 295 -19.08 6.62 24.19
C ASN A 295 -18.99 7.25 22.78
N LYS A 296 -19.53 6.58 21.76
CA LYS A 296 -19.58 7.09 20.36
C LYS A 296 -20.39 8.38 20.22
N LEU A 297 -21.56 8.49 20.86
CA LEU A 297 -22.46 9.63 20.71
C LEU A 297 -22.10 10.82 21.61
N VAL A 298 -21.50 10.58 22.78
CA VAL A 298 -21.27 11.61 23.82
C VAL A 298 -19.80 11.94 24.00
N LEU A 299 -18.90 10.95 24.00
CA LEU A 299 -17.47 11.15 24.29
C LEU A 299 -16.62 11.33 23.01
N GLN A 300 -17.01 10.74 21.89
CA GLN A 300 -16.37 10.96 20.58
C GLN A 300 -16.92 12.17 19.81
N ARG A 301 -17.86 12.92 20.39
CA ARG A 301 -18.16 14.30 19.94
C ARG A 301 -17.01 15.22 20.32
N GLY A 302 -15.87 15.08 19.63
CA GLY A 302 -14.65 15.81 19.95
C GLY A 302 -13.88 16.27 18.72
N LYS A 303 -13.72 17.60 18.64
CA LYS A 303 -12.56 18.37 18.14
C LYS A 303 -12.51 18.90 16.70
N THR A 304 -13.38 18.51 15.77
CA THR A 304 -13.39 19.13 14.42
C THR A 304 -14.59 20.07 14.26
N LYS A 305 -14.33 21.35 13.95
CA LYS A 305 -15.38 22.37 13.73
C LYS A 305 -16.04 22.25 12.34
N LEU A 306 -15.40 21.54 11.41
CA LEU A 306 -15.87 21.44 10.02
C LEU A 306 -16.71 20.17 9.82
N PRO A 307 -17.80 20.25 9.04
CA PRO A 307 -18.65 19.10 8.76
C PRO A 307 -17.95 18.11 7.81
N LEU A 308 -18.39 16.85 7.82
CA LEU A 308 -18.09 15.90 6.74
C LEU A 308 -18.67 16.41 5.41
N PRO A 309 -18.16 15.94 4.25
CA PRO A 309 -18.83 16.19 2.97
C PRO A 309 -20.31 15.81 3.03
N PRO A 310 -21.20 16.53 2.34
CA PRO A 310 -22.64 16.32 2.42
C PRO A 310 -23.04 14.92 1.96
N GLY A 311 -24.16 14.39 2.47
CA GLY A 311 -24.64 13.08 2.07
C GLY A 311 -25.87 12.61 2.82
N PRO A 312 -26.35 11.39 2.52
CA PRO A 312 -27.56 10.85 3.12
C PRO A 312 -27.42 10.71 4.64
N LYS A 313 -28.52 10.95 5.36
CA LYS A 313 -28.52 10.82 6.82
C LYS A 313 -28.60 9.34 7.20
N GLY A 314 -27.50 8.82 7.74
CA GLY A 314 -27.45 7.44 8.23
C GLY A 314 -28.29 7.23 9.49
N LEU A 315 -28.71 5.98 9.70
CA LEU A 315 -29.35 5.55 10.94
C LEU A 315 -28.34 5.57 12.10
N PRO A 316 -28.79 5.73 13.35
CA PRO A 316 -27.91 5.61 14.50
C PRO A 316 -27.14 4.27 14.51
N LEU A 317 -25.83 4.32 14.80
CA LEU A 317 -24.89 3.19 14.90
C LEU A 317 -24.51 2.49 13.59
N VAL A 318 -25.49 2.12 12.78
CA VAL A 318 -25.25 1.39 11.52
C VAL A 318 -24.88 2.34 10.37
N GLY A 319 -25.38 3.58 10.42
CA GLY A 319 -25.14 4.58 9.40
C GLY A 319 -25.95 4.32 8.11
N ASN A 320 -25.29 4.43 6.96
CA ASN A 320 -25.84 4.48 5.61
C ASN A 320 -25.83 3.12 4.90
N VAL A 321 -26.06 2.01 5.62
CA VAL A 321 -26.00 0.64 5.04
C VAL A 321 -26.99 0.48 3.88
N SER A 322 -28.19 1.07 4.00
CA SER A 322 -29.22 1.06 2.95
C SER A 322 -28.87 1.92 1.73
N ASP A 323 -27.87 2.79 1.85
CA ASP A 323 -27.44 3.69 0.78
C ASP A 323 -26.21 3.16 0.02
N LEU A 324 -25.78 1.92 0.31
CA LEU A 324 -24.75 1.23 -0.48
C LEU A 324 -25.32 0.73 -1.83
N PRO A 325 -24.47 0.56 -2.87
CA PRO A 325 -24.92 0.05 -4.15
C PRO A 325 -25.60 -1.31 -4.01
N PRO A 326 -26.77 -1.53 -4.63
CA PRO A 326 -27.42 -2.83 -4.61
C PRO A 326 -26.54 -3.86 -5.34
N PRO A 327 -26.55 -5.14 -4.91
CA PRO A 327 -25.75 -6.18 -5.55
C PRO A 327 -26.05 -6.29 -7.05
N GLY A 328 -24.99 -6.32 -7.87
CA GLY A 328 -25.10 -6.51 -9.32
C GLY A 328 -25.38 -5.24 -10.14
N LYS A 329 -25.67 -4.09 -9.51
CA LYS A 329 -25.74 -2.78 -10.20
C LYS A 329 -24.32 -2.21 -10.37
N GLU A 330 -24.10 -1.47 -11.45
CA GLU A 330 -22.87 -0.74 -11.67
C GLU A 330 -22.71 0.36 -10.61
N GLU A 331 -21.65 0.26 -9.80
CA GLU A 331 -21.48 1.14 -8.63
C GLU A 331 -21.38 2.62 -9.02
N TYR A 332 -20.79 2.94 -10.17
CA TYR A 332 -20.60 4.33 -10.60
C TYR A 332 -21.93 5.04 -10.88
N LEU A 333 -22.95 4.33 -11.38
CA LEU A 333 -24.29 4.89 -11.59
C LEU A 333 -24.97 5.18 -10.25
N HIS A 334 -24.80 4.28 -9.28
CA HIS A 334 -25.29 4.50 -7.92
C HIS A 334 -24.64 5.72 -7.27
N TRP A 335 -23.32 5.85 -7.37
CA TRP A 335 -22.61 7.00 -6.81
C TRP A 335 -22.91 8.32 -7.53
N LEU A 336 -23.24 8.27 -8.83
CA LEU A 336 -23.66 9.45 -9.58
C LEU A 336 -24.97 10.06 -9.04
N GLU A 337 -25.86 9.26 -8.47
CA GLU A 337 -27.08 9.76 -7.82
C GLU A 337 -26.72 10.68 -6.63
N LEU A 338 -25.65 10.37 -5.89
CA LEU A 338 -25.15 11.22 -4.80
C LEU A 338 -24.56 12.53 -5.30
N LYS A 339 -23.88 12.54 -6.46
CA LYS A 339 -23.43 13.78 -7.10
C LYS A 339 -24.62 14.72 -7.33
N ASN A 340 -25.69 14.20 -7.91
CA ASN A 340 -26.86 15.02 -8.26
C ASN A 340 -27.56 15.57 -7.02
N ALA A 341 -27.56 14.82 -5.92
CA ALA A 341 -28.18 15.23 -4.66
C ALA A 341 -27.30 16.16 -3.79
N TYR A 342 -25.99 15.97 -3.77
CA TYR A 342 -25.09 16.58 -2.77
C TYR A 342 -23.94 17.42 -3.37
N GLY A 343 -23.74 17.35 -4.68
CA GLY A 343 -22.81 18.19 -5.42
C GLY A 343 -21.42 17.58 -5.66
N PRO A 344 -20.35 18.40 -5.72
CA PRO A 344 -19.02 18.00 -6.22
C PRO A 344 -18.28 17.00 -5.33
N ILE A 345 -18.66 16.88 -4.07
CA ILE A 345 -18.10 15.92 -3.13
C ILE A 345 -19.21 15.47 -2.20
N SER A 346 -19.30 14.18 -1.95
CA SER A 346 -20.31 13.60 -1.06
C SER A 346 -19.68 12.59 -0.11
N SER A 347 -20.35 12.26 0.99
CA SER A 347 -19.91 11.21 1.89
C SER A 347 -21.04 10.46 2.55
N LEU A 348 -20.75 9.23 2.97
CA LEU A 348 -21.64 8.42 3.78
C LEU A 348 -20.82 7.63 4.80
N THR A 349 -21.45 7.21 5.88
CA THR A 349 -20.77 6.45 6.94
C THR A 349 -21.47 5.12 7.14
N VAL A 350 -20.73 4.01 7.08
CA VAL A 350 -21.28 2.66 7.29
C VAL A 350 -20.49 1.98 8.40
N PHE A 351 -21.16 1.58 9.48
CA PHE A 351 -20.52 0.98 10.67
C PHE A 351 -19.29 1.76 11.19
N GLY A 352 -19.30 3.09 11.03
CA GLY A 352 -18.20 3.98 11.44
C GLY A 352 -17.10 4.19 10.40
N GLN A 353 -17.09 3.43 9.30
CA GLN A 353 -16.23 3.70 8.14
C GLN A 353 -16.82 4.83 7.30
N THR A 354 -16.07 5.92 7.14
CA THR A 354 -16.47 7.03 6.25
C THR A 354 -16.01 6.72 4.83
N ILE A 355 -16.92 6.84 3.87
CA ILE A 355 -16.65 6.74 2.42
C ILE A 355 -16.94 8.11 1.82
N VAL A 356 -15.95 8.69 1.14
CA VAL A 356 -16.00 9.98 0.48
C VAL A 356 -15.92 9.76 -1.02
N ILE A 357 -16.93 10.24 -1.73
CA ILE A 357 -17.03 10.15 -3.18
C ILE A 357 -16.71 11.53 -3.74
N ILE A 358 -15.70 11.58 -4.59
CA ILE A 358 -15.19 12.82 -5.17
C ILE A 358 -15.71 12.88 -6.60
N HIS A 359 -16.57 13.86 -6.90
CA HIS A 359 -17.11 14.09 -8.24
C HIS A 359 -16.48 15.30 -8.93
N ASP A 360 -15.80 16.17 -8.20
CA ASP A 360 -14.97 17.22 -8.77
C ASP A 360 -13.55 16.75 -9.03
N ARG A 361 -13.15 16.79 -10.30
CA ARG A 361 -11.83 16.38 -10.76
C ARG A 361 -10.71 17.14 -10.05
N ASN A 362 -10.86 18.44 -9.81
CA ASN A 362 -9.80 19.26 -9.21
C ASN A 362 -9.60 18.92 -7.73
N MET A 363 -10.67 18.60 -7.00
CA MET A 363 -10.58 18.08 -5.64
C MET A 363 -9.87 16.73 -5.59
N ALA A 364 -10.12 15.84 -6.56
CA ALA A 364 -9.40 14.57 -6.65
C ALA A 364 -7.91 14.78 -6.93
N VAL A 365 -7.54 15.69 -7.84
CA VAL A 365 -6.13 16.05 -8.08
C VAL A 365 -5.50 16.66 -6.82
N GLU A 366 -6.19 17.55 -6.13
CA GLU A 366 -5.69 18.18 -4.90
C GLU A 366 -5.42 17.14 -3.80
N LEU A 367 -6.37 16.25 -3.52
CA LEU A 367 -6.23 15.23 -2.48
C LEU A 367 -5.28 14.10 -2.92
N MET A 368 -5.55 13.48 -4.05
CA MET A 368 -4.96 12.19 -4.42
C MET A 368 -3.65 12.32 -5.20
N ASP A 369 -3.35 13.48 -5.78
CA ASP A 369 -2.09 13.76 -6.47
C ASP A 369 -1.17 14.64 -5.62
N LYS A 370 -1.55 15.90 -5.41
CA LYS A 370 -0.72 16.89 -4.70
C LYS A 370 -0.49 16.52 -3.23
N ARG A 371 -1.53 16.02 -2.55
CA ARG A 371 -1.46 15.55 -1.16
C ARG A 371 -1.33 14.02 -1.05
N SER A 372 -0.80 13.37 -2.08
CA SER A 372 -0.67 11.90 -2.13
C SER A 372 0.19 11.27 -1.02
N VAL A 373 0.95 12.04 -0.24
CA VAL A 373 1.61 11.53 0.99
C VAL A 373 0.58 11.05 2.00
N ILE A 374 -0.55 11.76 2.13
CA ILE A 374 -1.61 11.45 3.10
C ILE A 374 -2.63 10.48 2.49
N HIS A 375 -2.93 10.66 1.21
CA HIS A 375 -4.04 9.99 0.55
C HIS A 375 -3.59 8.84 -0.34
N SER A 376 -2.47 8.17 -0.06
CA SER A 376 -2.00 7.01 -0.85
C SER A 376 -2.15 5.68 -0.11
N GLY A 377 -2.78 5.64 1.06
CA GLY A 377 -3.17 4.39 1.71
C GLY A 377 -4.18 3.61 0.86
N ARG A 378 -4.37 2.32 1.19
CA ARG A 378 -5.48 1.51 0.65
C ARG A 378 -6.46 1.19 1.78
N PRO A 379 -7.78 1.09 1.50
CA PRO A 379 -8.69 0.54 2.49
C PRO A 379 -8.27 -0.88 2.87
N VAL A 380 -8.44 -1.24 4.14
CA VAL A 380 -8.21 -2.62 4.57
C VAL A 380 -9.43 -3.43 4.12
N MET A 381 -9.21 -4.42 3.27
CA MET A 381 -10.26 -5.28 2.71
C MET A 381 -10.07 -6.71 3.21
N PRO A 382 -10.52 -7.06 4.45
CA PRO A 382 -10.40 -8.41 5.02
C PRO A 382 -10.78 -9.55 4.06
N PHE A 383 -11.85 -9.40 3.27
CA PHE A 383 -12.24 -10.39 2.27
C PHE A 383 -11.20 -10.50 1.15
N GLY A 384 -10.82 -9.38 0.53
CA GLY A 384 -9.80 -9.33 -0.52
C GLY A 384 -8.44 -9.85 -0.06
N ASN A 385 -8.02 -9.52 1.16
CA ASN A 385 -6.80 -10.04 1.78
C ASN A 385 -6.88 -11.55 1.96
N SER A 386 -8.01 -12.07 2.44
CA SER A 386 -8.23 -13.51 2.58
C SER A 386 -8.18 -14.24 1.22
N CYS A 387 -8.50 -13.55 0.12
CA CYS A 387 -8.38 -14.06 -1.24
C CYS A 387 -6.92 -14.00 -1.79
N GLY A 388 -5.93 -13.58 -1.00
CA GLY A 388 -4.51 -13.60 -1.39
C GLY A 388 -4.02 -12.33 -2.09
N TRP A 389 -4.80 -11.25 -2.08
CA TRP A 389 -4.43 -9.99 -2.73
C TRP A 389 -3.59 -9.04 -1.87
N GLU A 390 -3.43 -9.32 -0.57
CA GLU A 390 -2.79 -8.39 0.39
C GLU A 390 -1.37 -7.96 -0.02
N ASP A 391 -0.63 -8.86 -0.67
CA ASP A 391 0.74 -8.62 -1.12
C ASP A 391 0.83 -8.06 -2.55
N ALA A 392 -0.27 -8.04 -3.29
CA ALA A 392 -0.29 -7.48 -4.64
C ALA A 392 -0.19 -5.95 -4.59
N MET A 393 0.67 -5.37 -5.44
CA MET A 393 0.98 -3.94 -5.47
C MET A 393 -0.27 -3.03 -5.50
N GLY A 394 -1.33 -3.46 -6.18
CA GLY A 394 -2.59 -2.71 -6.31
C GLY A 394 -3.35 -2.52 -5.00
N ALA A 395 -3.31 -3.52 -4.11
CA ALA A 395 -4.04 -3.58 -2.84
C ALA A 395 -3.19 -3.23 -1.62
N GLN A 396 -1.86 -3.29 -1.75
CA GLN A 396 -0.96 -3.11 -0.62
C GLN A 396 -0.92 -1.66 -0.11
N GLN A 397 -0.69 -1.50 1.20
CA GLN A 397 -0.43 -0.19 1.83
C GLN A 397 0.85 0.46 1.28
N ASN A 398 1.00 1.77 1.45
CA ASN A 398 2.22 2.49 1.02
C ASN A 398 3.41 2.21 1.97
N ASN A 399 3.88 0.97 1.97
CA ASN A 399 4.95 0.46 2.80
C ASN A 399 6.22 0.15 1.97
N ALA A 400 7.24 -0.45 2.60
CA ALA A 400 8.48 -0.79 1.92
C ALA A 400 8.28 -1.79 0.77
N SER A 401 7.42 -2.80 0.95
CA SER A 401 7.12 -3.79 -0.07
C SER A 401 6.46 -3.17 -1.30
N PHE A 402 5.45 -2.31 -1.13
CA PHE A 402 4.84 -1.58 -2.25
C PHE A 402 5.86 -0.76 -3.03
N ARG A 403 6.73 -0.01 -2.32
CA ARG A 403 7.78 0.79 -2.96
C ARG A 403 8.82 -0.07 -3.69
N GLY A 404 9.20 -1.21 -3.12
CA GLY A 404 10.09 -2.19 -3.72
C GLY A 404 9.53 -2.80 -4.99
N GLN A 405 8.32 -3.35 -4.93
CA GLN A 405 7.60 -3.87 -6.10
C GLN A 405 7.47 -2.81 -7.19
N ARG A 406 7.02 -1.60 -6.83
CA ARG A 406 6.82 -0.50 -7.77
C ARG A 406 8.12 -0.04 -8.44
N LYS A 407 9.25 -0.06 -7.72
CA LYS A 407 10.57 0.22 -8.28
C LYS A 407 10.91 -0.77 -9.39
N HIS A 408 10.71 -2.07 -9.17
CA HIS A 408 10.99 -3.09 -10.17
C HIS A 408 10.05 -3.00 -11.39
N VAL A 409 8.77 -2.74 -11.18
CA VAL A 409 7.83 -2.46 -12.29
C VAL A 409 8.29 -1.24 -13.08
N PHE A 410 8.64 -0.14 -12.41
CA PHE A 410 9.09 1.08 -13.05
C PHE A 410 10.34 0.87 -13.90
N GLN A 411 11.29 0.05 -13.46
CA GLN A 411 12.49 -0.30 -14.25
C GLN A 411 12.16 -1.03 -15.56
N GLN A 412 11.03 -1.75 -15.63
CA GLN A 412 10.61 -2.44 -16.85
C GLN A 412 9.78 -1.57 -17.76
N VAL A 413 8.80 -0.84 -17.23
CA VAL A 413 7.75 -0.19 -18.04
C VAL A 413 7.48 1.27 -17.68
N GLY A 414 8.24 1.85 -16.75
CA GLY A 414 7.99 3.19 -16.22
C GLY A 414 8.52 4.35 -17.07
N THR A 415 9.33 4.08 -18.10
CA THR A 415 9.93 5.11 -18.95
C THR A 415 9.75 4.78 -20.43
N LYS A 416 9.82 5.80 -21.31
CA LYS A 416 9.72 5.59 -22.76
C LYS A 416 10.82 4.66 -23.28
N SER A 417 12.04 4.79 -22.77
CA SER A 417 13.18 3.93 -23.17
C SER A 417 13.01 2.48 -22.69
N SER A 418 12.49 2.27 -21.47
CA SER A 418 12.23 0.93 -20.97
C SER A 418 11.08 0.23 -21.70
N VAL A 419 10.11 0.97 -22.23
CA VAL A 419 9.04 0.40 -23.08
C VAL A 419 9.53 0.15 -24.51
N ALA A 420 10.36 1.02 -25.07
CA ALA A 420 10.78 0.95 -26.47
C ALA A 420 11.48 -0.37 -26.87
N LYS A 421 12.18 -1.01 -25.94
CA LYS A 421 12.77 -2.35 -26.15
C LYS A 421 11.75 -3.45 -26.46
N TYR A 422 10.47 -3.24 -26.15
CA TYR A 422 9.39 -4.20 -26.37
C TYR A 422 8.59 -3.96 -27.65
N TRP A 423 8.79 -2.84 -28.36
CA TRP A 423 8.02 -2.56 -29.60
C TRP A 423 8.12 -3.67 -30.65
N PRO A 424 9.29 -4.27 -30.94
CA PRO A 424 9.36 -5.37 -31.91
C PRO A 424 8.54 -6.60 -31.47
N LEU A 425 8.50 -6.87 -30.16
CA LEU A 425 7.69 -7.96 -29.62
C LEU A 425 6.19 -7.64 -29.70
N GLN A 426 5.79 -6.40 -29.40
CA GLN A 426 4.40 -5.96 -29.56
C GLN A 426 3.94 -6.12 -31.02
N GLU A 427 4.76 -5.73 -31.99
CA GLU A 427 4.44 -5.91 -33.42
C GLU A 427 4.24 -7.38 -33.79
N VAL A 428 5.07 -8.29 -33.27
CA VAL A 428 4.91 -9.74 -33.49
C VAL A 428 3.58 -10.24 -32.91
N VAL A 429 3.27 -9.86 -31.68
CA VAL A 429 2.08 -10.33 -30.96
C VAL A 429 0.80 -9.76 -31.61
N VAL A 430 0.82 -8.50 -32.06
CA VAL A 430 -0.28 -7.91 -32.83
C VAL A 430 -0.44 -8.62 -34.19
N GLY A 431 0.64 -8.92 -34.91
CA GLY A 431 0.55 -9.70 -36.16
C GLY A 431 -0.12 -11.07 -35.96
N ARG A 432 0.23 -11.79 -34.88
CA ARG A 432 -0.43 -13.05 -34.50
C ARG A 432 -1.91 -12.84 -34.17
N PHE A 433 -2.27 -11.76 -33.48
CA PHE A 433 -3.65 -11.37 -33.24
C PHE A 433 -4.41 -11.15 -34.55
N LEU A 434 -3.88 -10.35 -35.48
CA LEU A 434 -4.51 -10.07 -36.78
C LEU A 434 -4.77 -11.36 -37.56
N SER A 435 -3.82 -12.30 -37.55
CA SER A 435 -4.00 -13.59 -38.20
C SER A 435 -5.14 -14.41 -37.59
N ARG A 436 -5.21 -14.51 -36.25
CA ARG A 436 -6.28 -15.23 -35.55
C ARG A 436 -7.65 -14.59 -35.82
N ALA A 437 -7.72 -13.27 -35.73
CA ALA A 437 -8.92 -12.48 -35.96
C ALA A 437 -9.41 -12.56 -37.42
N ASN A 438 -8.50 -12.61 -38.40
CA ASN A 438 -8.86 -12.78 -39.80
C ASN A 438 -9.48 -14.17 -40.07
N LYS A 439 -8.87 -15.23 -39.51
CA LYS A 439 -9.28 -16.62 -39.75
C LYS A 439 -10.73 -16.93 -39.37
N ASP A 440 -11.27 -16.28 -38.35
CA ASP A 440 -12.65 -16.46 -37.92
C ASP A 440 -13.54 -15.24 -38.13
N ASN A 441 -13.05 -14.24 -38.88
CA ASN A 441 -13.76 -12.98 -39.15
C ASN A 441 -14.24 -12.28 -37.87
N GLY A 442 -13.44 -12.32 -36.80
CA GLY A 442 -13.73 -11.65 -35.54
C GLY A 442 -14.73 -12.37 -34.61
N LYS A 443 -15.17 -13.60 -34.94
CA LYS A 443 -16.15 -14.34 -34.12
C LYS A 443 -15.71 -14.56 -32.67
N ASN A 444 -14.42 -14.80 -32.42
CA ASN A 444 -13.89 -15.00 -31.07
C ASN A 444 -13.06 -13.79 -30.60
N LEU A 445 -13.45 -12.57 -31.00
CA LEU A 445 -12.66 -11.36 -30.76
C LEU A 445 -12.20 -11.22 -29.31
N LEU A 446 -13.09 -11.39 -28.32
CA LEU A 446 -12.73 -11.28 -26.91
C LEU A 446 -11.59 -12.23 -26.53
N LYS A 447 -11.66 -13.50 -26.95
CA LYS A 447 -10.59 -14.47 -26.69
C LYS A 447 -9.30 -14.08 -27.41
N HIS A 448 -9.38 -13.56 -28.63
CA HIS A 448 -8.20 -13.12 -29.38
C HIS A 448 -7.49 -11.94 -28.72
N VAL A 449 -8.23 -10.94 -28.22
CA VAL A 449 -7.63 -9.81 -27.49
C VAL A 449 -7.11 -10.23 -26.12
N GLN A 450 -7.79 -11.15 -25.41
CA GLN A 450 -7.27 -11.75 -24.17
C GLN A 450 -5.94 -12.47 -24.41
N THR A 451 -5.86 -13.29 -25.46
CA THR A 451 -4.62 -13.99 -25.82
C THR A 451 -3.53 -13.00 -26.22
N GLU A 452 -3.82 -11.96 -27.00
CA GLU A 452 -2.84 -10.93 -27.39
C GLU A 452 -2.22 -10.25 -26.16
N ALA A 453 -3.06 -9.72 -25.26
CA ALA A 453 -2.60 -8.95 -24.12
C ALA A 453 -1.82 -9.83 -23.13
N ALA A 454 -2.31 -11.04 -22.88
CA ALA A 454 -1.67 -12.00 -22.01
C ALA A 454 -0.36 -12.55 -22.61
N GLU A 455 -0.32 -12.90 -23.90
CA GLU A 455 0.88 -13.36 -24.61
C GLU A 455 2.01 -12.34 -24.48
N LEU A 456 1.71 -11.07 -24.75
CA LEU A 456 2.67 -9.98 -24.65
C LEU A 456 3.25 -9.87 -23.22
N ILE A 457 2.39 -9.75 -22.21
CA ILE A 457 2.88 -9.50 -20.85
C ILE A 457 3.53 -10.73 -20.22
N LEU A 458 3.07 -11.94 -20.55
CA LEU A 458 3.68 -13.19 -20.10
C LEU A 458 5.06 -13.38 -20.71
N LYS A 459 5.24 -13.04 -22.00
CA LYS A 459 6.54 -13.08 -22.65
C LYS A 459 7.51 -12.06 -22.05
N VAL A 460 7.05 -10.83 -21.84
CA VAL A 460 7.87 -9.76 -21.21
C VAL A 460 8.27 -10.12 -19.79
N THR A 461 7.36 -10.72 -19.02
CA THR A 461 7.53 -10.94 -17.58
C THR A 461 8.27 -12.24 -17.28
N TYR A 462 7.86 -13.35 -17.91
CA TYR A 462 8.29 -14.71 -17.58
C TYR A 462 8.96 -15.46 -18.74
N GLY A 463 9.05 -14.85 -19.93
CA GLY A 463 9.60 -15.53 -21.11
C GLY A 463 8.67 -16.61 -21.65
N TYR A 464 7.41 -16.63 -21.19
CA TYR A 464 6.42 -17.64 -21.55
C TYR A 464 5.83 -17.37 -22.95
N THR A 465 5.73 -18.43 -23.74
CA THR A 465 5.06 -18.43 -25.04
C THR A 465 3.72 -19.14 -24.89
N THR A 466 2.64 -18.44 -25.21
CA THR A 466 1.27 -18.96 -25.10
C THR A 466 0.96 -20.04 -26.13
N GLU A 467 -0.11 -20.80 -25.90
CA GLU A 467 -0.69 -21.65 -26.94
C GLU A 467 -1.14 -20.82 -28.15
N ALA A 468 -0.67 -21.19 -29.35
CA ALA A 468 -0.97 -20.47 -30.58
C ALA A 468 -2.38 -20.76 -31.08
N HIS A 469 -2.87 -21.97 -30.80
CA HIS A 469 -4.15 -22.50 -31.30
C HIS A 469 -4.94 -23.15 -30.16
N GLY A 470 -5.61 -22.35 -29.34
CA GLY A 470 -6.58 -22.84 -28.37
C GLY A 470 -6.50 -22.15 -27.00
N ALA A 471 -7.00 -22.87 -26.00
CA ALA A 471 -7.03 -22.46 -24.60
C ALA A 471 -5.64 -22.53 -23.96
N ASP A 472 -5.12 -21.38 -23.54
CA ASP A 472 -3.89 -21.28 -22.77
C ASP A 472 -4.20 -21.24 -21.26
N PRO A 473 -3.57 -22.10 -20.45
CA PRO A 473 -3.88 -22.24 -19.03
C PRO A 473 -3.56 -20.99 -18.21
N LEU A 474 -2.55 -20.21 -18.59
CA LEU A 474 -2.23 -18.97 -17.89
C LEU A 474 -3.24 -17.89 -18.26
N VAL A 475 -3.54 -17.73 -19.55
CA VAL A 475 -4.53 -16.75 -20.02
C VAL A 475 -5.89 -16.93 -19.32
N GLU A 476 -6.35 -18.16 -19.17
CA GLU A 476 -7.62 -18.45 -18.46
C GLU A 476 -7.53 -18.21 -16.96
N LEU A 477 -6.39 -18.56 -16.35
CA LEU A 477 -6.17 -18.33 -14.92
C LEU A 477 -6.20 -16.84 -14.56
N VAL A 478 -5.58 -15.97 -15.37
CA VAL A 478 -5.57 -14.53 -15.06
C VAL A 478 -6.91 -13.87 -15.30
N ASP A 479 -7.65 -14.28 -16.33
CA ASP A 479 -9.02 -13.80 -16.58
C ASP A 479 -9.93 -14.12 -15.37
N GLN A 480 -9.88 -15.36 -14.89
CA GLN A 480 -10.60 -15.78 -13.70
C GLN A 480 -10.16 -14.97 -12.45
N VAL A 481 -8.86 -14.88 -12.19
CA VAL A 481 -8.32 -14.18 -11.02
C VAL A 481 -8.67 -12.69 -11.03
N MET A 482 -8.73 -12.06 -12.20
CA MET A 482 -9.09 -10.64 -12.32
C MET A 482 -10.59 -10.40 -12.19
N GLU A 483 -11.44 -11.34 -12.58
CA GLU A 483 -12.86 -11.32 -12.20
C GLU A 483 -13.04 -11.44 -10.68
N GLU A 484 -12.33 -12.39 -10.05
CA GLU A 484 -12.34 -12.56 -8.59
C GLU A 484 -11.85 -11.28 -7.87
N PHE A 485 -10.81 -10.61 -8.38
CA PHE A 485 -10.35 -9.31 -7.90
C PHE A 485 -11.44 -8.24 -8.00
N SER A 486 -12.04 -8.09 -9.19
CA SER A 486 -13.08 -7.10 -9.47
C SER A 486 -14.24 -7.24 -8.48
N GLN A 487 -14.61 -8.47 -8.14
CA GLN A 487 -15.67 -8.78 -7.20
C GLN A 487 -15.25 -8.68 -5.72
N ALA A 488 -13.96 -8.86 -5.39
CA ALA A 488 -13.45 -8.79 -4.02
C ALA A 488 -13.31 -7.35 -3.50
N TYR A 489 -13.03 -6.39 -4.38
CA TYR A 489 -12.70 -5.01 -4.00
C TYR A 489 -13.85 -4.01 -4.16
N VAL A 490 -15.06 -4.45 -4.53
CA VAL A 490 -16.25 -3.59 -4.55
C VAL A 490 -16.52 -3.09 -3.13
N SER A 491 -16.45 -1.77 -2.94
CA SER A 491 -16.57 -1.17 -1.61
C SER A 491 -17.95 -1.42 -1.01
N GLY A 492 -17.98 -2.04 0.18
CA GLY A 492 -19.23 -2.33 0.89
C GLY A 492 -19.97 -3.60 0.45
N LYS A 493 -19.46 -4.36 -0.53
CA LYS A 493 -20.10 -5.60 -0.99
C LYS A 493 -20.03 -6.73 0.06
N TRP A 494 -18.89 -6.89 0.72
CA TRP A 494 -18.69 -7.95 1.70
C TRP A 494 -18.87 -7.42 3.11
N ALA A 495 -19.77 -8.04 3.89
CA ALA A 495 -20.04 -7.61 5.26
C ALA A 495 -18.79 -7.63 6.15
N VAL A 496 -17.85 -8.55 5.90
CA VAL A 496 -16.57 -8.64 6.64
C VAL A 496 -15.65 -7.46 6.38
N ASP A 497 -15.77 -6.77 5.23
CA ASP A 497 -14.99 -5.56 4.97
C ASP A 497 -15.51 -4.35 5.75
N LEU A 498 -16.82 -4.34 6.06
CA LEU A 498 -17.45 -3.32 6.88
C LEU A 498 -17.35 -3.64 8.39
N ILE A 499 -17.35 -4.94 8.74
CA ILE A 499 -17.31 -5.43 10.10
C ILE A 499 -16.17 -6.47 10.21
N PRO A 500 -14.91 -6.03 10.38
CA PRO A 500 -13.75 -6.93 10.42
C PRO A 500 -13.82 -8.00 11.51
N ALA A 501 -14.57 -7.76 12.59
CA ALA A 501 -14.80 -8.75 13.66
C ALA A 501 -15.41 -10.07 13.15
N LEU A 502 -16.11 -10.06 12.00
CA LEU A 502 -16.66 -11.27 11.37
C LEU A 502 -15.56 -12.25 10.94
N MET A 503 -14.30 -11.80 10.79
CA MET A 503 -13.15 -12.68 10.55
C MET A 503 -12.98 -13.75 11.64
N HIS A 504 -13.36 -13.46 12.88
CA HIS A 504 -13.16 -14.37 14.02
C HIS A 504 -14.25 -15.44 14.16
N LEU A 505 -15.34 -15.36 13.39
CA LEU A 505 -16.41 -16.36 13.45
C LEU A 505 -15.93 -17.70 12.86
N PRO A 506 -16.29 -18.85 13.44
CA PRO A 506 -15.88 -20.14 12.90
C PRO A 506 -16.58 -20.44 11.56
N GLU A 507 -15.98 -21.27 10.70
CA GLU A 507 -16.48 -21.53 9.34
C GLU A 507 -17.85 -22.18 9.26
N TRP A 508 -18.27 -22.90 10.30
CA TRP A 508 -19.59 -23.51 10.38
C TRP A 508 -20.69 -22.50 10.75
N PHE A 509 -20.34 -21.29 11.17
CA PHE A 509 -21.30 -20.30 11.64
C PHE A 509 -22.17 -19.78 10.47
N PRO A 510 -23.49 -19.62 10.66
CA PRO A 510 -24.35 -19.09 9.59
C PRO A 510 -23.87 -17.73 9.07
N GLY A 511 -23.76 -17.59 7.75
CA GLY A 511 -23.28 -16.36 7.12
C GLY A 511 -21.76 -16.28 6.89
N THR A 512 -20.98 -17.28 7.28
CA THR A 512 -19.52 -17.33 6.99
C THR A 512 -19.16 -18.09 5.71
N GLY A 513 -20.12 -18.31 4.80
CA GLY A 513 -19.89 -18.99 3.51
C GLY A 513 -18.82 -18.31 2.65
N TRP A 514 -18.64 -16.99 2.80
CA TRP A 514 -17.59 -16.21 2.15
C TRP A 514 -16.18 -16.72 2.47
N LYS A 515 -15.95 -17.40 3.61
CA LYS A 515 -14.64 -18.00 3.93
C LYS A 515 -14.24 -19.10 2.96
N GLN A 516 -15.20 -19.89 2.48
CA GLN A 516 -14.95 -20.93 1.48
C GLN A 516 -14.62 -20.31 0.13
N THR A 517 -15.37 -19.26 -0.25
CA THR A 517 -15.08 -18.46 -1.45
C THR A 517 -13.68 -17.86 -1.39
N ALA A 518 -13.31 -17.21 -0.27
CA ALA A 518 -12.00 -16.61 -0.09
C ALA A 518 -10.87 -17.65 -0.18
N LYS A 519 -11.05 -18.85 0.41
CA LYS A 519 -10.08 -19.96 0.26
C LYS A 519 -9.95 -20.43 -1.19
N ALA A 520 -11.05 -20.51 -1.93
CA ALA A 520 -11.02 -20.93 -3.34
C ALA A 520 -10.26 -19.89 -4.19
N TRP A 521 -10.57 -18.60 -4.03
CA TRP A 521 -9.92 -17.51 -4.76
C TRP A 521 -8.45 -17.36 -4.37
N ASN A 522 -8.11 -17.56 -3.09
CA ASN A 522 -6.73 -17.60 -2.62
C ASN A 522 -5.90 -18.68 -3.32
N LYS A 523 -6.47 -19.86 -3.56
CA LYS A 523 -5.78 -20.92 -4.34
C LYS A 523 -5.48 -20.45 -5.76
N ASN A 524 -6.43 -19.79 -6.41
CA ASN A 524 -6.25 -19.28 -7.77
C ASN A 524 -5.18 -18.18 -7.82
N MET A 525 -5.23 -17.22 -6.89
CA MET A 525 -4.22 -16.16 -6.79
C MET A 525 -2.83 -16.72 -6.47
N THR A 526 -2.75 -17.75 -5.62
CA THR A 526 -1.50 -18.46 -5.31
C THR A 526 -0.92 -19.15 -6.55
N LYS A 527 -1.76 -19.84 -7.34
CA LYS A 527 -1.35 -20.43 -8.63
C LYS A 527 -0.87 -19.35 -9.60
N CYS A 528 -1.61 -18.25 -9.72
CA CYS A 528 -1.29 -17.11 -10.59
C CYS A 528 0.05 -16.46 -10.23
N THR A 529 0.41 -16.45 -8.95
CA THR A 529 1.68 -15.90 -8.46
C THR A 529 2.85 -16.87 -8.63
N ASN A 530 2.65 -18.15 -8.30
CA ASN A 530 3.75 -19.11 -8.18
C ASN A 530 4.08 -19.82 -9.49
N ILE A 531 3.08 -20.25 -10.27
CA ILE A 531 3.30 -21.08 -11.45
C ILE A 531 4.08 -20.29 -12.52
N PRO A 532 3.65 -19.04 -12.84
CA PRO A 532 4.44 -17.98 -13.46
C PRO A 532 5.95 -18.05 -13.33
N PHE A 533 6.28 -17.91 -12.06
CA PHE A 533 7.60 -17.64 -11.54
C PHE A 533 8.46 -18.89 -11.55
N GLU A 534 7.91 -20.04 -11.13
CA GLU A 534 8.64 -21.31 -11.19
C GLU A 534 8.88 -21.77 -12.63
N TYR A 535 7.97 -21.46 -13.58
CA TYR A 535 8.22 -21.66 -15.00
C TYR A 535 9.46 -20.86 -15.46
N ALA A 536 9.50 -19.55 -15.21
CA ALA A 536 10.64 -18.71 -15.60
C ALA A 536 11.96 -19.19 -14.94
N LYS A 537 11.89 -19.61 -13.67
CA LYS A 537 13.05 -20.13 -12.93
C LYS A 537 13.59 -21.44 -13.50
N SER A 538 12.73 -22.34 -13.98
CA SER A 538 13.14 -23.59 -14.63
C SER A 538 13.73 -23.39 -16.04
N HIS A 539 13.47 -22.24 -16.66
CA HIS A 539 13.95 -21.90 -18.00
C HIS A 539 15.06 -20.83 -18.00
N LYS A 540 15.58 -20.47 -16.82
CA LYS A 540 16.64 -19.46 -16.67
C LYS A 540 17.93 -19.85 -17.39
N GLY A 541 18.64 -18.85 -17.93
CA GLY A 541 19.97 -19.04 -18.52
C GLY A 541 19.97 -19.48 -19.98
N ARG A 542 18.80 -19.59 -20.64
CA ARG A 542 18.76 -19.69 -22.09
C ARG A 542 19.17 -18.35 -22.71
N SER A 543 20.00 -18.38 -23.75
CA SER A 543 20.52 -17.16 -24.38
C SER A 543 19.43 -16.31 -25.06
N ASP A 544 18.26 -16.90 -25.35
CA ASP A 544 17.09 -16.25 -25.96
C ASP A 544 16.09 -15.69 -24.93
N ASP A 545 16.16 -16.08 -23.64
CA ASP A 545 15.22 -15.63 -22.61
C ASP A 545 15.70 -14.33 -21.95
N VAL A 546 15.12 -13.22 -22.41
CA VAL A 546 15.42 -11.86 -21.96
C VAL A 546 14.32 -11.27 -21.06
N SER A 547 13.46 -12.12 -20.51
CA SER A 547 12.33 -11.71 -19.68
C SER A 547 12.75 -11.06 -18.36
N PHE A 548 11.84 -10.30 -17.76
CA PHE A 548 12.09 -9.61 -16.49
C PHE A 548 12.55 -10.57 -15.38
N VAL A 549 11.81 -11.66 -15.16
CA VAL A 549 12.13 -12.62 -14.10
C VAL A 549 13.42 -13.38 -14.41
N SER A 550 13.61 -13.86 -15.65
CA SER A 550 14.84 -14.59 -16.00
C SER A 550 16.09 -13.74 -15.90
N LYS A 551 16.02 -12.45 -16.30
CA LYS A 551 17.13 -11.49 -16.13
C LYS A 551 17.43 -11.22 -14.66
N ALA A 552 16.40 -11.10 -13.83
CA ALA A 552 16.58 -10.93 -12.40
C ALA A 552 17.25 -12.15 -11.79
N LEU A 553 16.76 -13.36 -12.08
CA LEU A 553 17.31 -14.62 -11.57
C LEU A 553 18.73 -14.94 -12.07
N ALA A 554 19.19 -14.29 -13.14
CA ALA A 554 20.55 -14.43 -13.67
C ALA A 554 21.56 -13.51 -12.97
N GLN A 555 21.11 -12.50 -12.21
CA GLN A 555 21.99 -11.69 -11.37
C GLN A 555 22.47 -12.57 -10.22
N GLY A 556 23.79 -12.86 -10.17
CA GLY A 556 24.39 -13.91 -9.32
C GLY A 556 24.30 -13.67 -7.81
N ASP A 557 25.34 -14.05 -7.06
CA ASP A 557 25.31 -13.93 -5.59
C ASP A 557 25.28 -12.46 -5.12
N VAL A 558 24.60 -12.19 -4.00
CA VAL A 558 24.52 -10.84 -3.38
C VAL A 558 25.90 -10.21 -3.18
N GLU A 559 26.89 -11.01 -2.74
CA GLU A 559 28.28 -10.58 -2.53
C GLU A 559 28.98 -10.13 -3.82
N LYS A 560 28.46 -10.53 -4.99
CA LYS A 560 28.94 -10.15 -6.33
C LYS A 560 28.04 -9.10 -6.99
N GLY A 561 27.17 -8.43 -6.21
CA GLY A 561 26.21 -7.44 -6.71
C GLY A 561 24.87 -8.03 -7.16
N GLY A 562 24.55 -9.26 -6.76
CA GLY A 562 23.27 -9.92 -7.01
C GLY A 562 22.12 -9.49 -6.08
N LEU A 563 20.95 -10.09 -6.29
CA LEU A 563 19.70 -9.69 -5.61
C LEU A 563 19.58 -10.28 -4.20
N SER A 564 19.17 -9.46 -3.22
CA SER A 564 18.85 -9.97 -1.89
C SER A 564 17.59 -10.86 -1.91
N PRO A 565 17.39 -11.73 -0.91
CA PRO A 565 16.14 -12.50 -0.80
C PRO A 565 14.89 -11.62 -0.82
N LEU A 566 14.96 -10.44 -0.19
CA LEU A 566 13.87 -9.47 -0.17
C LEU A 566 13.60 -8.88 -1.57
N ASP A 567 14.65 -8.59 -2.35
CA ASP A 567 14.49 -8.12 -3.73
C ASP A 567 13.84 -9.19 -4.60
N LEU A 568 14.21 -10.47 -4.42
CA LEU A 568 13.59 -11.59 -5.14
C LEU A 568 12.09 -11.71 -4.83
N ASP A 569 11.69 -11.54 -3.57
CA ASP A 569 10.27 -11.51 -3.19
C ASP A 569 9.54 -10.33 -3.84
N TRP A 570 10.15 -9.13 -3.84
CA TRP A 570 9.57 -7.97 -4.52
C TRP A 570 9.49 -8.14 -6.03
N ILE A 571 10.46 -8.80 -6.64
CA ILE A 571 10.45 -9.12 -8.08
C ILE A 571 9.31 -10.10 -8.39
N LYS A 572 9.12 -11.12 -7.57
CA LYS A 572 8.01 -12.07 -7.72
C LYS A 572 6.65 -11.37 -7.63
N LEU A 573 6.47 -10.49 -6.65
CA LEU A 573 5.24 -9.73 -6.47
C LEU A 573 5.05 -8.64 -7.56
N ALA A 574 6.14 -8.02 -8.02
CA ALA A 574 6.12 -7.12 -9.17
C ALA A 574 5.74 -7.85 -10.46
N ALA A 575 6.23 -9.08 -10.66
CA ALA A 575 5.93 -9.90 -11.82
C ALA A 575 4.44 -10.29 -11.89
N VAL A 576 3.85 -10.75 -10.79
CA VAL A 576 2.40 -11.05 -10.77
C VAL A 576 1.57 -9.77 -10.96
N SER A 577 2.03 -8.62 -10.46
CA SER A 577 1.37 -7.33 -10.67
C SER A 577 1.44 -6.86 -12.13
N LEU A 578 2.57 -7.08 -12.81
CA LEU A 578 2.68 -6.84 -14.26
C LEU A 578 1.73 -7.75 -15.02
N TYR A 579 1.70 -9.04 -14.67
CA TYR A 579 0.86 -10.03 -15.33
C TYR A 579 -0.63 -9.73 -15.19
N THR A 580 -1.14 -9.63 -13.97
CA THR A 580 -2.55 -9.35 -13.67
C THR A 580 -3.00 -8.00 -14.23
N GLY A 581 -2.17 -6.96 -14.10
CA GLY A 581 -2.47 -5.64 -14.66
C GLY A 581 -2.49 -5.63 -16.19
N GLY A 582 -1.48 -6.21 -16.84
CA GLY A 582 -1.30 -6.13 -18.29
C GLY A 582 -2.24 -7.04 -19.09
N ALA A 583 -2.62 -8.19 -18.52
CA ALA A 583 -3.41 -9.21 -19.23
C ALA A 583 -4.93 -8.97 -19.23
N ASP A 584 -5.48 -8.20 -18.28
CA ASP A 584 -6.94 -7.94 -18.19
C ASP A 584 -7.29 -6.47 -18.53
N THR A 585 -6.55 -5.48 -18.01
CA THR A 585 -6.95 -4.08 -18.19
C THR A 585 -6.80 -3.59 -19.64
N THR A 586 -5.76 -4.06 -20.33
CA THR A 586 -5.52 -3.73 -21.74
C THR A 586 -6.62 -4.32 -22.63
N VAL A 587 -7.07 -5.55 -22.31
CA VAL A 587 -8.16 -6.25 -22.99
C VAL A 587 -9.43 -5.41 -23.00
N ASN A 588 -9.80 -4.82 -21.87
CA ASN A 588 -11.02 -4.02 -21.75
C ASN A 588 -11.00 -2.80 -22.68
N THR A 589 -9.84 -2.14 -22.81
CA THR A 589 -9.71 -0.99 -23.71
C THR A 589 -9.68 -1.42 -25.18
N MET A 590 -8.98 -2.52 -25.50
CA MET A 590 -8.95 -3.10 -26.86
C MET A 590 -10.34 -3.54 -27.31
N TYR A 591 -11.05 -4.27 -26.46
CA TYR A 591 -12.40 -4.77 -26.76
C TYR A 591 -13.38 -3.60 -26.92
N SER A 592 -13.32 -2.59 -26.04
CA SER A 592 -14.12 -1.37 -26.21
C SER A 592 -13.79 -0.61 -27.50
N PHE A 593 -12.54 -0.63 -27.96
CA PHE A 593 -12.16 -0.01 -29.22
C PHE A 593 -12.85 -0.68 -30.41
N PHE A 594 -12.89 -2.01 -30.48
CA PHE A 594 -13.58 -2.71 -31.56
C PHE A 594 -15.09 -2.44 -31.57
N LEU A 595 -15.71 -2.35 -30.37
CA LEU A 595 -17.09 -1.90 -30.23
C LEU A 595 -17.29 -0.49 -30.81
N ALA A 596 -16.43 0.44 -30.41
CA ALA A 596 -16.49 1.83 -30.87
C ALA A 596 -16.33 1.93 -32.40
N MET A 597 -15.38 1.20 -32.98
CA MET A 597 -15.18 1.21 -34.43
C MET A 597 -16.41 0.68 -35.15
N ALA A 598 -16.99 -0.43 -34.69
CA ALA A 598 -18.22 -0.97 -35.29
C ALA A 598 -19.43 -0.03 -35.16
N MET A 599 -19.52 0.75 -34.07
CA MET A 599 -20.60 1.72 -33.84
C MET A 599 -20.39 3.07 -34.56
N HIS A 600 -19.15 3.45 -34.87
CA HIS A 600 -18.79 4.78 -35.38
C HIS A 600 -17.95 4.69 -36.67
N PRO A 601 -18.54 4.27 -37.80
CA PRO A 601 -17.82 4.05 -39.07
C PRO A 601 -17.17 5.31 -39.66
N ASN A 602 -17.65 6.51 -39.31
CA ASN A 602 -17.03 7.77 -39.69
C ASN A 602 -15.64 7.95 -39.07
N VAL A 603 -15.43 7.43 -37.85
CA VAL A 603 -14.12 7.48 -37.18
C VAL A 603 -13.14 6.56 -37.89
N GLN A 604 -13.57 5.35 -38.27
CA GLN A 604 -12.76 4.43 -39.06
C GLN A 604 -12.37 5.03 -40.41
N THR A 605 -13.31 5.69 -41.11
CA THR A 605 -13.04 6.30 -42.42
C THR A 605 -11.92 7.34 -42.35
N LYS A 606 -11.90 8.18 -41.29
CA LYS A 606 -10.82 9.15 -41.08
C LYS A 606 -9.50 8.49 -40.73
N ALA A 607 -9.52 7.46 -39.88
CA ALA A 607 -8.34 6.67 -39.55
C ALA A 607 -7.73 5.99 -40.78
N HIS A 608 -8.56 5.40 -41.64
CA HIS A 608 -8.13 4.82 -42.91
C HIS A 608 -7.47 5.86 -43.81
N ALA A 609 -8.05 7.06 -43.94
CA ALA A 609 -7.44 8.13 -44.74
C ALA A 609 -6.05 8.54 -44.22
N GLU A 610 -5.87 8.63 -42.90
CA GLU A 610 -4.57 8.93 -42.29
C GLU A 610 -3.55 7.79 -42.54
N LEU A 611 -3.97 6.54 -42.38
CA LEU A 611 -3.11 5.37 -42.63
C LEU A 611 -2.75 5.21 -44.11
N ASP A 612 -3.69 5.47 -45.02
CA ASP A 612 -3.45 5.42 -46.46
C ASP A 612 -2.52 6.55 -46.93
N ALA A 613 -2.56 7.72 -46.28
CA ALA A 613 -1.62 8.80 -46.56
C ALA A 613 -0.18 8.45 -46.17
N LEU A 614 0.02 7.66 -45.11
CA LEU A 614 1.33 7.20 -44.66
C LEU A 614 1.84 5.99 -45.45
N LEU A 615 0.98 4.99 -45.68
CA LEU A 615 1.37 3.66 -46.17
C LEU A 615 1.09 3.47 -47.67
N GLY A 616 0.27 4.35 -48.27
CA GLY A 616 -0.27 4.19 -49.62
C GLY A 616 -1.41 3.18 -49.68
N SER A 617 -2.13 3.14 -50.81
CA SER A 617 -3.31 2.27 -51.01
C SER A 617 -3.01 0.77 -51.17
N ASN A 618 -1.73 0.40 -51.39
CA ASN A 618 -1.27 -0.98 -51.50
C ASN A 618 -0.06 -1.16 -50.57
N PRO A 619 -0.27 -1.23 -49.25
CA PRO A 619 0.81 -1.22 -48.28
C PRO A 619 1.63 -2.51 -48.33
N THR A 620 2.94 -2.39 -48.15
CA THR A 620 3.89 -3.52 -48.06
C THR A 620 4.32 -3.83 -46.62
N ARG A 621 3.85 -3.03 -45.67
CA ARG A 621 4.14 -3.17 -44.24
C ARG A 621 2.98 -2.67 -43.39
N LEU A 622 2.93 -3.14 -42.14
CA LEU A 622 2.06 -2.58 -41.11
C LEU A 622 2.67 -1.29 -40.51
N PRO A 623 1.86 -0.42 -39.91
CA PRO A 623 2.37 0.70 -39.12
C PRO A 623 3.11 0.19 -37.87
N THR A 624 4.20 0.87 -37.53
CA THR A 624 5.06 0.59 -36.38
C THR A 624 4.88 1.68 -35.33
N PHE A 625 5.40 1.47 -34.11
CA PHE A 625 5.32 2.52 -33.09
C PHE A 625 6.10 3.79 -33.50
N GLY A 626 7.16 3.63 -34.30
CA GLY A 626 7.94 4.74 -34.86
C GLY A 626 7.14 5.66 -35.78
N ASP A 627 6.02 5.19 -36.34
CA ASP A 627 5.15 5.97 -37.21
C ASP A 627 4.19 6.89 -36.42
N ARG A 628 4.04 6.71 -35.11
CA ARG A 628 3.06 7.45 -34.28
C ARG A 628 3.08 8.97 -34.44
N PRO A 629 4.23 9.66 -34.57
CA PRO A 629 4.25 11.11 -34.80
C PRO A 629 3.55 11.55 -36.10
N GLN A 630 3.38 10.65 -37.07
CA GLN A 630 2.69 10.88 -38.35
C GLN A 630 1.25 10.34 -38.34
N LEU A 631 0.80 9.75 -37.23
CA LEU A 631 -0.55 9.21 -37.04
C LEU A 631 -1.25 9.90 -35.85
N PRO A 632 -1.41 11.25 -35.89
CA PRO A 632 -2.03 12.00 -34.81
C PRO A 632 -3.48 11.57 -34.56
N TYR A 633 -4.28 11.33 -35.58
CA TYR A 633 -5.69 10.95 -35.43
C TYR A 633 -5.84 9.57 -34.79
N ILE A 634 -5.00 8.58 -35.17
CA ILE A 634 -4.94 7.30 -34.44
C ILE A 634 -4.56 7.50 -32.97
N SER A 635 -3.63 8.42 -32.66
CA SER A 635 -3.29 8.73 -31.27
C SER A 635 -4.47 9.30 -30.49
N LEU A 636 -5.36 10.05 -31.14
CA LEU A 636 -6.60 10.54 -30.52
C LEU A 636 -7.64 9.43 -30.33
N ILE A 637 -7.70 8.43 -31.20
CA ILE A 637 -8.52 7.23 -31.00
C ILE A 637 -8.11 6.48 -29.73
N VAL A 638 -6.80 6.38 -29.46
CA VAL A 638 -6.28 5.76 -28.23
C VAL A 638 -6.78 6.51 -26.99
N GLU A 639 -6.68 7.84 -26.99
CA GLU A 639 -7.18 8.68 -25.89
C GLU A 639 -8.70 8.58 -25.74
N GLU A 640 -9.44 8.54 -26.84
CA GLU A 640 -10.90 8.44 -26.82
C GLU A 640 -11.39 7.07 -26.32
N ALA A 641 -10.70 5.98 -26.67
CA ALA A 641 -11.00 4.65 -26.15
C ALA A 641 -10.89 4.58 -24.63
N GLN A 642 -9.85 5.21 -24.06
CA GLN A 642 -9.67 5.27 -22.61
C GLN A 642 -10.71 6.17 -21.92
N ARG A 643 -11.15 7.25 -22.58
CA ARG A 643 -12.19 8.16 -22.08
C ARG A 643 -13.57 7.48 -22.09
N TRP A 644 -13.92 6.87 -23.22
CA TRP A 644 -15.26 6.37 -23.51
C TRP A 644 -15.61 5.19 -22.63
N HIS A 645 -14.67 4.25 -22.41
CA HIS A 645 -14.85 3.10 -21.52
C HIS A 645 -13.70 3.00 -20.50
N PRO A 646 -13.73 3.81 -19.42
CA PRO A 646 -12.66 3.78 -18.42
C PRO A 646 -12.68 2.46 -17.65
N VAL A 647 -11.55 1.75 -17.65
CA VAL A 647 -11.41 0.39 -17.07
C VAL A 647 -11.86 0.30 -15.61
N ALA A 648 -11.60 1.34 -14.81
CA ALA A 648 -12.04 1.42 -13.41
C ALA A 648 -12.91 2.68 -13.22
N PRO A 649 -14.24 2.60 -13.40
CA PRO A 649 -15.16 3.74 -13.32
C PRO A 649 -15.08 4.58 -12.04
N MET A 650 -14.75 3.97 -10.90
CA MET A 650 -14.56 4.65 -9.61
C MET A 650 -13.08 4.73 -9.18
N GLY A 651 -12.16 4.39 -10.08
CA GLY A 651 -10.76 4.12 -9.76
C GLY A 651 -10.61 3.00 -8.73
N LEU A 652 -9.39 2.81 -8.25
CA LEU A 652 -9.17 1.98 -7.07
C LEU A 652 -9.30 2.87 -5.82
N PRO A 653 -10.07 2.48 -4.79
CA PRO A 653 -10.23 3.27 -3.57
C PRO A 653 -8.91 3.61 -2.87
N HIS A 654 -8.78 4.84 -2.38
CA HIS A 654 -7.68 5.27 -1.53
C HIS A 654 -8.13 5.33 -0.07
N ARG A 655 -7.17 5.35 0.86
CA ARG A 655 -7.41 5.64 2.27
C ARG A 655 -6.63 6.88 2.69
N ALA A 656 -7.27 7.76 3.44
CA ALA A 656 -6.61 8.87 4.12
C ALA A 656 -5.83 8.37 5.35
N ASP A 657 -4.50 8.37 5.32
CA ASP A 657 -3.68 7.89 6.43
C ASP A 657 -3.64 8.87 7.63
N LYS A 658 -4.07 10.12 7.40
CA LYS A 658 -4.22 11.18 8.41
C LYS A 658 -5.49 11.98 8.14
N GLU A 659 -5.97 12.68 9.15
CA GLU A 659 -7.04 13.68 8.99
C GLU A 659 -6.59 14.80 8.05
N ASP A 660 -7.51 15.29 7.21
CA ASP A 660 -7.30 16.41 6.27
C ASP A 660 -8.59 17.23 6.12
N THR A 661 -8.53 18.31 5.34
CA THR A 661 -9.69 19.14 4.97
C THR A 661 -9.63 19.56 3.51
N ILE A 662 -10.80 19.70 2.89
CA ILE A 662 -10.94 20.17 1.51
C ILE A 662 -12.23 20.97 1.36
N ALA A 663 -12.15 22.15 0.73
CA ALA A 663 -13.32 23.00 0.45
C ALA A 663 -14.25 23.25 1.67
N GLY A 664 -13.68 23.39 2.87
CA GLY A 664 -14.44 23.60 4.11
C GLY A 664 -15.03 22.33 4.73
N PHE A 665 -14.77 21.16 4.14
CA PHE A 665 -15.15 19.85 4.68
C PHE A 665 -13.98 19.16 5.36
N HIS A 666 -14.31 18.36 6.38
CA HIS A 666 -13.38 17.49 7.07
C HIS A 666 -13.30 16.11 6.42
N ILE A 667 -12.09 15.64 6.16
CA ILE A 667 -11.79 14.28 5.73
C ILE A 667 -11.17 13.54 6.92
N PRO A 668 -11.89 12.60 7.56
CA PRO A 668 -11.37 11.91 8.73
C PRO A 668 -10.24 10.95 8.33
N LYS A 669 -9.37 10.66 9.29
CA LYS A 669 -8.40 9.58 9.16
C LYS A 669 -9.15 8.27 8.86
N ASP A 670 -8.53 7.42 8.07
CA ASP A 670 -9.03 6.14 7.60
C ASP A 670 -10.26 6.24 6.67
N ALA A 671 -10.66 7.45 6.26
CA ALA A 671 -11.70 7.63 5.24
C ALA A 671 -11.30 6.94 3.92
N VAL A 672 -12.26 6.25 3.31
CA VAL A 672 -12.13 5.70 1.96
C VAL A 672 -12.43 6.82 0.97
N LEU A 673 -11.52 7.09 0.04
CA LEU A 673 -11.66 8.11 -0.99
C LEU A 673 -11.86 7.44 -2.35
N MET A 674 -12.98 7.73 -3.01
CA MET A 674 -13.35 7.17 -4.32
C MET A 674 -13.47 8.29 -5.36
N PRO A 675 -12.53 8.39 -6.32
CA PRO A 675 -12.65 9.34 -7.43
C PRO A 675 -13.66 8.81 -8.46
N ALA A 676 -14.67 9.60 -8.81
CA ALA A 676 -15.67 9.23 -9.81
C ALA A 676 -15.11 9.39 -11.24
N LEU A 677 -14.14 8.55 -11.62
CA LEU A 677 -13.45 8.62 -12.92
C LEU A 677 -14.41 8.60 -14.11
N TRP A 678 -15.45 7.76 -14.07
CA TRP A 678 -16.48 7.70 -15.11
C TRP A 678 -17.21 9.03 -15.27
N TRP A 679 -17.49 9.72 -14.17
CA TRP A 679 -18.04 11.08 -14.23
C TRP A 679 -17.01 12.06 -14.78
N TYR A 680 -15.74 11.98 -14.37
CA TYR A 680 -14.70 12.89 -14.87
C TYR A 680 -14.55 12.83 -16.38
N THR A 681 -14.70 11.64 -16.99
CA THR A 681 -14.61 11.45 -18.44
C THR A 681 -15.89 11.80 -19.18
N ARG A 682 -16.94 12.25 -18.47
CA ARG A 682 -18.27 12.58 -18.99
C ARG A 682 -18.83 13.91 -18.50
N ASP A 683 -18.08 14.65 -17.70
CA ASP A 683 -18.53 15.94 -17.19
C ASP A 683 -18.81 16.87 -18.39
N PRO A 684 -20.06 17.29 -18.62
CA PRO A 684 -20.41 18.10 -19.79
C PRO A 684 -19.77 19.50 -19.78
N VAL A 685 -19.20 19.92 -18.64
CA VAL A 685 -18.37 21.13 -18.56
C VAL A 685 -17.01 20.93 -19.24
N VAL A 686 -16.53 19.69 -19.31
CA VAL A 686 -15.20 19.32 -19.82
C VAL A 686 -15.29 18.61 -21.16
N TYR A 687 -16.24 17.69 -21.32
CA TYR A 687 -16.38 16.81 -22.49
C TYR A 687 -17.75 16.99 -23.14
N HIS A 688 -17.78 17.57 -24.34
CA HIS A 688 -19.02 17.76 -25.09
C HIS A 688 -19.48 16.44 -25.72
N ASP A 689 -20.78 16.13 -25.67
CA ASP A 689 -21.33 14.90 -26.29
C ASP A 689 -20.54 13.65 -25.86
N ALA A 690 -20.39 13.48 -24.54
CA ALA A 690 -19.46 12.52 -23.96
C ALA A 690 -19.84 11.05 -24.19
N GLU A 691 -21.10 10.75 -24.54
CA GLU A 691 -21.53 9.39 -24.87
C GLU A 691 -21.14 8.97 -26.29
N THR A 692 -20.89 9.92 -27.18
CA THR A 692 -20.42 9.65 -28.54
C THR A 692 -18.90 9.46 -28.55
N PHE A 693 -18.43 8.38 -29.19
CA PHE A 693 -17.01 8.19 -29.46
C PHE A 693 -16.52 9.17 -30.53
N LYS A 694 -15.77 10.19 -30.12
CA LYS A 694 -15.39 11.32 -30.97
C LYS A 694 -13.95 11.77 -30.69
N PRO A 695 -12.94 11.20 -31.38
CA PRO A 695 -11.54 11.60 -31.22
C PRO A 695 -11.27 13.09 -31.49
N GLU A 696 -12.04 13.70 -32.39
CA GLU A 696 -11.91 15.12 -32.77
C GLU A 696 -12.13 16.10 -31.61
N ARG A 697 -12.67 15.62 -30.48
CA ARG A 697 -12.82 16.44 -29.27
C ARG A 697 -11.50 16.95 -28.71
N PHE A 698 -10.42 16.23 -29.01
CA PHE A 698 -9.07 16.56 -28.59
C PHE A 698 -8.35 17.52 -29.55
N GLU A 699 -8.96 17.83 -30.69
CA GLU A 699 -8.44 18.75 -31.70
C GLU A 699 -9.03 20.15 -31.52
N GLU A 700 -8.42 21.13 -32.22
CA GLU A 700 -9.00 22.46 -32.40
C GLU A 700 -10.39 22.36 -33.04
N PRO A 701 -11.40 23.13 -32.59
CA PRO A 701 -11.29 24.22 -31.60
C PRO A 701 -11.54 23.80 -30.14
N TYR A 702 -11.87 22.53 -29.87
CA TYR A 702 -12.33 22.11 -28.55
C TYR A 702 -11.19 21.92 -27.56
N ASN A 703 -10.08 21.31 -28.00
CA ASN A 703 -8.90 21.04 -27.17
C ASN A 703 -9.24 20.42 -25.80
N GLU A 704 -10.18 19.48 -25.78
CA GLU A 704 -10.58 18.84 -24.53
C GLU A 704 -9.39 18.10 -23.90
N PRO A 705 -9.28 18.05 -22.56
CA PRO A 705 -8.12 17.46 -21.92
C PRO A 705 -8.06 15.95 -22.15
N TYR A 706 -6.86 15.42 -22.38
CA TYR A 706 -6.64 13.97 -22.50
C TYR A 706 -7.12 13.22 -21.26
N ALA A 707 -7.86 12.12 -21.50
CA ALA A 707 -8.44 11.30 -20.45
C ALA A 707 -7.36 10.53 -19.68
N SER A 708 -6.24 10.20 -20.32
CA SER A 708 -5.07 9.57 -19.71
C SER A 708 -4.50 10.31 -18.49
N ASN A 709 -4.84 11.60 -18.33
CA ASN A 709 -4.49 12.40 -17.15
C ASN A 709 -5.23 11.98 -15.87
N VAL A 710 -6.38 11.31 -15.98
CA VAL A 710 -7.19 10.86 -14.83
C VAL A 710 -7.46 9.36 -14.84
N THR A 711 -7.61 8.74 -16.00
CA THR A 711 -7.97 7.31 -16.13
C THR A 711 -6.90 6.36 -15.62
N PHE A 712 -5.63 6.80 -15.58
CA PHE A 712 -4.53 6.06 -14.99
C PHE A 712 -4.28 6.37 -13.50
N GLY A 713 -5.18 7.09 -12.83
CA GLY A 713 -5.11 7.40 -11.41
C GLY A 713 -4.11 8.51 -11.05
N PHE A 714 -3.83 8.67 -9.75
CA PHE A 714 -3.27 9.91 -9.19
C PHE A 714 -1.99 9.67 -8.37
N GLY A 715 -1.07 10.64 -8.44
CA GLY A 715 0.12 10.74 -7.58
C GLY A 715 0.91 9.45 -7.44
N ARG A 716 1.24 9.11 -6.18
CA ARG A 716 2.02 7.91 -5.82
C ARG A 716 1.37 6.58 -6.23
N ARG A 717 0.08 6.59 -6.56
CA ARG A 717 -0.70 5.42 -6.98
C ARG A 717 -1.05 5.42 -8.47
N ARG A 718 -0.58 6.40 -9.26
CA ARG A 718 -0.75 6.40 -10.72
C ARG A 718 -0.26 5.09 -11.32
N CYS A 719 -0.93 4.59 -12.35
CA CYS A 719 -0.59 3.33 -13.00
C CYS A 719 0.88 3.36 -13.47
N PRO A 720 1.72 2.41 -13.01
CA PRO A 720 3.12 2.36 -13.43
C PRO A 720 3.29 1.78 -14.85
N GLY A 721 2.27 1.09 -15.37
CA GLY A 721 2.26 0.49 -16.71
C GLY A 721 1.67 1.38 -17.81
N TYR A 722 1.36 2.65 -17.53
CA TYR A 722 0.71 3.56 -18.48
C TYR A 722 1.39 3.60 -19.85
N LEU A 723 2.71 3.81 -19.89
CA LEU A 723 3.46 3.92 -21.15
C LEU A 723 3.47 2.62 -21.94
N PHE A 724 3.44 1.48 -21.25
CA PHE A 724 3.39 0.17 -21.88
C PHE A 724 2.02 -0.10 -22.48
N ALA A 725 0.95 0.18 -21.73
CA ALA A 725 -0.43 0.07 -22.21
C ALA A 725 -0.68 1.00 -23.40
N ASP A 726 -0.25 2.27 -23.32
CA ASP A 726 -0.35 3.25 -24.41
C ASP A 726 0.33 2.75 -25.69
N ALA A 727 1.51 2.13 -25.58
CA ALA A 727 2.19 1.53 -26.74
C ALA A 727 1.45 0.33 -27.33
N SER A 728 0.98 -0.60 -26.48
CA SER A 728 0.20 -1.76 -26.93
C SER A 728 -1.10 -1.33 -27.61
N LEU A 729 -1.84 -0.40 -27.00
CA LEU A 729 -3.10 0.13 -27.52
C LEU A 729 -2.90 0.84 -28.84
N PHE A 730 -1.87 1.67 -28.97
CA PHE A 730 -1.57 2.32 -30.24
C PHE A 730 -1.31 1.30 -31.35
N LEU A 731 -0.43 0.32 -31.11
CA LEU A 731 -0.05 -0.66 -32.13
C LEU A 731 -1.24 -1.51 -32.57
N ILE A 732 -2.01 -2.06 -31.62
CA ILE A 732 -3.15 -2.91 -31.97
C ILE A 732 -4.24 -2.12 -32.71
N MET A 733 -4.53 -0.88 -32.31
CA MET A 733 -5.54 -0.04 -32.96
C MET A 733 -5.06 0.38 -34.36
N ALA A 734 -3.83 0.87 -34.49
CA ALA A 734 -3.26 1.30 -35.76
C ALA A 734 -3.19 0.15 -36.77
N GLN A 735 -2.67 -1.00 -36.36
CA GLN A 735 -2.52 -2.15 -37.26
C GLN A 735 -3.86 -2.81 -37.60
N SER A 736 -4.81 -2.86 -36.65
CA SER A 736 -6.16 -3.37 -36.95
C SER A 736 -6.89 -2.47 -37.94
N LEU A 737 -6.84 -1.14 -37.76
CA LEU A 737 -7.44 -0.18 -38.70
C LEU A 737 -6.72 -0.18 -40.05
N ALA A 738 -5.41 -0.47 -40.09
CA ALA A 738 -4.67 -0.54 -41.34
C ALA A 738 -5.19 -1.65 -42.25
N VAL A 739 -5.65 -2.78 -41.68
CA VAL A 739 -6.01 -3.97 -42.47
C VAL A 739 -7.49 -4.33 -42.48
N PHE A 740 -8.28 -3.90 -41.50
CA PHE A 740 -9.68 -4.29 -41.37
C PHE A 740 -10.67 -3.11 -41.54
N ASP A 741 -11.80 -3.44 -42.15
CA ASP A 741 -13.09 -2.78 -41.93
C ASP A 741 -13.81 -3.51 -40.78
N ILE A 742 -14.06 -2.79 -39.69
CA ILE A 742 -14.72 -3.33 -38.49
C ILE A 742 -16.22 -3.02 -38.58
N LYS A 743 -17.06 -4.05 -38.60
CA LYS A 743 -18.52 -3.88 -38.75
C LYS A 743 -19.29 -4.61 -37.66
N PRO A 744 -20.55 -4.23 -37.39
CA PRO A 744 -21.42 -5.04 -36.55
C PRO A 744 -21.53 -6.49 -37.05
N GLY A 745 -21.68 -7.41 -36.11
CA GLY A 745 -22.07 -8.79 -36.38
C GLY A 745 -23.39 -8.86 -37.16
N VAL A 746 -23.74 -10.05 -37.64
CA VAL A 746 -25.03 -10.29 -38.31
C VAL A 746 -25.80 -11.36 -37.58
N ASP A 747 -27.13 -11.21 -37.51
CA ASP A 747 -28.04 -12.22 -36.98
C ASP A 747 -28.25 -13.39 -37.96
N ASP A 748 -29.07 -14.37 -37.57
CA ASP A 748 -29.41 -15.54 -38.41
C ASP A 748 -30.09 -15.16 -39.74
N ALA A 749 -30.66 -13.95 -39.83
CA ALA A 749 -31.27 -13.41 -41.05
C ALA A 749 -30.28 -12.59 -41.91
N GLY A 750 -29.03 -12.44 -41.47
CA GLY A 750 -27.99 -11.67 -42.16
C GLY A 750 -28.07 -10.16 -41.94
N MET A 751 -28.89 -9.69 -40.99
CA MET A 751 -29.05 -8.28 -40.66
C MET A 751 -28.06 -7.86 -39.58
N GLU A 752 -27.54 -6.64 -39.66
CA GLU A 752 -26.58 -6.15 -38.66
C GLU A 752 -27.21 -6.07 -37.27
N VAL A 753 -26.53 -6.66 -36.29
CA VAL A 753 -26.97 -6.62 -34.90
C VAL A 753 -26.82 -5.20 -34.34
N LYS A 754 -27.81 -4.75 -33.57
CA LYS A 754 -27.72 -3.48 -32.86
C LYS A 754 -26.70 -3.63 -31.72
N LEU A 755 -25.63 -2.85 -31.79
CA LEU A 755 -24.61 -2.79 -30.75
C LEU A 755 -24.99 -1.78 -29.67
N GLU A 756 -24.64 -2.09 -28.42
CA GLU A 756 -24.89 -1.24 -27.26
C GLU A 756 -23.62 -1.07 -26.42
N HIS A 757 -23.41 0.13 -25.90
CA HIS A 757 -22.30 0.44 -25.00
C HIS A 757 -22.67 0.11 -23.56
N GLY A 758 -22.48 -1.14 -23.16
CA GLY A 758 -22.71 -1.61 -21.80
C GLY A 758 -21.42 -1.73 -20.98
N PHE A 759 -21.56 -1.68 -19.65
CA PHE A 759 -20.48 -1.88 -18.68
C PHE A 759 -20.85 -3.04 -17.75
N SER A 760 -19.90 -3.92 -17.44
CA SER A 760 -20.09 -4.95 -16.40
C SER A 760 -20.04 -4.34 -14.99
N ALA A 761 -20.74 -4.96 -14.05
CA ALA A 761 -20.66 -4.59 -12.63
C ALA A 761 -19.36 -5.11 -11.98
N GLY A 762 -18.74 -4.28 -11.13
CA GLY A 762 -17.50 -4.59 -10.42
C GLY A 762 -16.58 -3.37 -10.34
N VAL A 763 -15.41 -3.53 -9.72
CA VAL A 763 -14.36 -2.47 -9.70
C VAL A 763 -13.77 -2.27 -11.09
N ILE A 764 -13.62 -3.37 -11.83
CA ILE A 764 -13.18 -3.37 -13.23
C ILE A 764 -14.43 -3.50 -14.09
N ALA A 765 -14.65 -2.52 -14.95
CA ALA A 765 -15.74 -2.54 -15.89
C ALA A 765 -15.25 -3.02 -17.27
N ARG A 766 -15.87 -4.10 -17.73
CA ARG A 766 -15.65 -4.69 -19.04
C ARG A 766 -16.82 -4.31 -19.96
N PRO A 767 -16.59 -4.15 -21.28
CA PRO A 767 -17.70 -4.03 -22.22
C PRO A 767 -18.61 -5.25 -22.14
N THR A 768 -19.92 -5.05 -22.20
CA THR A 768 -20.88 -6.16 -22.36
C THR A 768 -20.55 -6.93 -23.65
N PRO A 769 -20.66 -8.27 -23.68
CA PRO A 769 -20.36 -9.05 -24.87
C PRO A 769 -21.11 -8.55 -26.11
N PHE A 770 -20.41 -8.50 -27.23
CA PHE A 770 -20.93 -8.06 -28.52
C PHE A 770 -20.25 -8.80 -29.67
N ASP A 771 -20.95 -8.85 -30.82
CA ASP A 771 -20.48 -9.50 -32.03
C ASP A 771 -20.06 -8.45 -33.09
N VAL A 772 -18.91 -8.69 -33.72
CA VAL A 772 -18.39 -7.89 -34.84
C VAL A 772 -17.86 -8.78 -35.95
N ARG A 773 -17.70 -8.19 -37.13
CA ARG A 773 -16.98 -8.77 -38.27
C ARG A 773 -15.74 -7.94 -38.54
N LEU A 774 -14.62 -8.63 -38.81
CA LEU A 774 -13.33 -8.04 -39.13
C LEU A 774 -12.98 -8.42 -40.57
N LEU A 775 -13.33 -7.55 -41.51
CA LEU A 775 -13.20 -7.81 -42.94
C LEU A 775 -11.91 -7.17 -43.47
N PRO A 776 -10.99 -7.91 -44.13
CA PRO A 776 -9.86 -7.28 -44.78
C PRO A 776 -10.30 -6.19 -45.76
N ARG A 777 -9.64 -5.02 -45.71
CA ARG A 777 -9.97 -3.86 -46.56
C ARG A 777 -9.80 -4.16 -48.05
N SER A 778 -8.85 -5.04 -48.39
CA SER A 778 -8.65 -5.57 -49.74
C SER A 778 -7.82 -6.86 -49.70
N ALA A 779 -7.71 -7.56 -50.83
CA ALA A 779 -6.84 -8.74 -50.96
C ALA A 779 -5.36 -8.41 -50.65
N THR A 780 -4.90 -7.19 -50.91
CA THR A 780 -3.53 -6.75 -50.54
C THR A 780 -3.35 -6.73 -49.01
N HIS A 781 -4.36 -6.28 -48.28
CA HIS A 781 -4.33 -6.23 -46.81
C HIS A 781 -4.44 -7.64 -46.21
N GLU A 782 -5.24 -8.52 -46.81
CA GLU A 782 -5.32 -9.92 -46.42
C GLU A 782 -3.96 -10.63 -46.56
N ASN A 783 -3.31 -10.49 -47.73
CA ASN A 783 -1.96 -11.00 -47.95
C ASN A 783 -0.94 -10.40 -46.96
N LEU A 784 -1.09 -9.13 -46.60
CA LEU A 784 -0.24 -8.49 -45.61
C LEU A 784 -0.39 -9.15 -44.23
N ILE A 785 -1.62 -9.45 -43.80
CA ILE A 785 -1.89 -10.20 -42.56
C ILE A 785 -1.20 -11.57 -42.61
N GLU A 786 -1.36 -12.32 -43.70
CA GLU A 786 -0.76 -13.65 -43.85
C GLU A 786 0.78 -13.61 -43.77
N SER A 787 1.40 -12.61 -44.43
CA SER A 787 2.86 -12.44 -44.44
C SER A 787 3.47 -12.17 -43.05
N THR A 788 2.70 -11.62 -42.11
CA THR A 788 3.19 -11.36 -40.73
C THR A 788 3.49 -12.65 -39.99
N VAL A 789 2.70 -13.70 -40.22
CA VAL A 789 2.88 -15.00 -39.57
C VAL A 789 4.10 -15.71 -40.12
N GLU A 790 4.30 -15.65 -41.44
CA GLU A 790 5.46 -16.24 -42.12
C GLU A 790 6.78 -15.62 -41.64
N LYS A 791 6.78 -14.29 -41.43
CA LYS A 791 7.97 -13.54 -41.01
C LYS A 791 8.45 -13.88 -39.60
N HIS A 792 7.55 -14.25 -38.70
CA HIS A 792 7.86 -14.38 -37.27
C HIS A 792 7.94 -15.83 -36.75
N GLY A 793 7.54 -16.82 -37.55
CA GLY A 793 7.63 -18.24 -37.21
C GLY A 793 6.75 -18.66 -36.02
N SER A 794 6.57 -19.97 -35.86
CA SER A 794 5.92 -20.55 -34.68
C SER A 794 6.94 -20.84 -33.59
N GLU A 795 6.78 -20.24 -32.41
CA GLU A 795 7.53 -20.65 -31.22
C GLU A 795 6.83 -21.82 -30.53
N GLN A 796 7.59 -22.67 -29.84
CA GLN A 796 7.02 -23.77 -29.06
C GLN A 796 6.29 -23.23 -27.83
N SER A 797 5.02 -23.61 -27.66
CA SER A 797 4.21 -23.22 -26.51
C SER A 797 4.73 -23.83 -25.20
N GLY A 798 4.68 -23.04 -24.12
CA GLY A 798 4.93 -23.51 -22.75
C GLY A 798 3.70 -24.14 -22.08
N ALA A 799 2.53 -24.14 -22.73
CA ALA A 799 1.25 -24.50 -22.10
C ALA A 799 1.24 -25.92 -21.52
N GLU A 800 1.86 -26.89 -22.19
CA GLU A 800 1.95 -28.27 -21.71
C GLU A 800 2.76 -28.40 -20.42
N VAL A 801 3.84 -27.61 -20.28
CA VAL A 801 4.63 -27.56 -19.04
C VAL A 801 3.79 -26.97 -17.91
N ILE A 802 3.06 -25.89 -18.20
CA ILE A 802 2.17 -25.24 -17.23
C ILE A 802 1.05 -26.20 -16.77
N ARG A 803 0.40 -26.92 -17.68
CA ARG A 803 -0.66 -27.89 -17.32
C ARG A 803 -0.13 -28.93 -16.32
N LYS A 804 1.05 -29.50 -16.58
CA LYS A 804 1.72 -30.43 -15.65
C LYS A 804 2.04 -29.80 -14.30
N MET A 805 2.48 -28.54 -14.27
CA MET A 805 2.73 -27.81 -13.03
C MET A 805 1.44 -27.56 -12.24
N MET A 806 0.33 -27.25 -12.93
CA MET A 806 -0.98 -27.06 -12.30
C MET A 806 -1.55 -28.36 -11.74
N GLU A 807 -1.39 -29.47 -12.45
CA GLU A 807 -1.79 -30.82 -12.01
C GLU A 807 -0.98 -31.27 -10.78
N ALA A 808 0.33 -31.00 -10.73
CA ALA A 808 1.17 -31.36 -9.59
C ALA A 808 0.82 -30.59 -8.30
N GLN A 809 0.09 -29.48 -8.40
CA GLN A 809 -0.39 -28.67 -7.27
C GLN A 809 -1.86 -28.92 -6.90
N ALA A 810 -2.59 -29.67 -7.73
CA ALA A 810 -3.99 -30.04 -7.49
C ALA A 810 -4.08 -31.25 -6.55
#